data_AF-E3I6M0-F1
#
_entry.id   AF-E3I6M0-F1
#
_cell.length_a   1.000
_cell.length_b   1.000
_cell.length_c   1.000
_cell.angle_alpha   90.00
_cell.angle_beta   90.00
_cell.angle_gamma   90.00
#
_symmetry.space_group_name_H-M   'P 1'
#
loop_
_entity.id
_entity.type
_entity.pdbx_description
1 polymer ?
#
loop_
_entity_poly.entity_id
_entity_poly.type
_entity_poly.pdbx_seq_one_letter_code
_entity_poly.pdbx_strand_id
1 'polypeptide(L)'
;MTPSLFLSSLDALLNDPAGRISAPVADILATIPDRQLQKIFDGALGEHPMVSKEDILGPIGASGVGILTYFLGSAQRGYDRGKRLKLERIIRSYTVSRPSISLTDQEKGLVRGMAALRAGEHISGREYEAFLAEFAYGGGQCAVIADPHWQGEKHERDANQGLHAVLRVILKPYQQFLAQTANTVAGARHVTSPAGSEIGTFLNQGSRWFEHTAPSGTFTTASNMGDLTIGWTPDGKPFRYGGDESLITIAAPGTGKSQVQVIPNLLSYPGSAFVLDVKGELWEATAGYREKHFGPVYRFAPTDPAGNTHAYNPFDFVSADPIQAAVDCELIASQIIAPDAGGKDPFWDNRGRDYLFTFALAVAFSEPAERRNLATVMEMLAVPVNFPDGVADAAYWASPTPKLMARLKALAQHYNIPALADNAVAVESSLNDRIDGVFDAARRYLSIFSRSVRLRAAMARSDWTPLALREQPGTTVYLCLSGDDIDTYTPIVRLIIQQHANLLLRHTVGSRLPITFFLDEFPQLGNMASILRLLDVGRGAKLRLWLFAQYLGQLRDTYGKRADGLINACRVRSFMQPDNQAASFLAPQLGTVVHLFSGEKKPLAEPYELMGRAYADKIIVTARGHDPVLLDKRYAYRDFADEMALSPPRIRLSQQA
;
A
#
# COMPACT_ATOMS: atom_id res chain seq x y z
N MET A 1 -22.50 -12.61 -28.46
CA MET A 1 -21.21 -12.12 -27.92
C MET A 1 -21.50 -11.62 -26.51
N THR A 2 -20.72 -11.99 -25.49
CA THR A 2 -20.95 -11.44 -24.13
C THR A 2 -20.52 -9.97 -24.08
N PRO A 3 -21.12 -9.13 -23.22
CA PRO A 3 -20.72 -7.73 -23.01
C PRO A 3 -19.20 -7.54 -22.81
N SER A 4 -18.58 -8.43 -22.03
CA SER A 4 -17.14 -8.42 -21.75
C SER A 4 -16.27 -8.72 -22.99
N LEU A 5 -16.69 -9.67 -23.83
CA LEU A 5 -15.96 -10.02 -25.05
C LEU A 5 -16.07 -8.90 -26.09
N PHE A 6 -17.21 -8.22 -26.14
CA PHE A 6 -17.44 -7.07 -27.01
C PHE A 6 -16.52 -5.89 -26.66
N LEU A 7 -16.45 -5.52 -25.37
CA LEU A 7 -15.61 -4.40 -24.91
C LEU A 7 -14.12 -4.69 -25.07
N SER A 8 -13.66 -5.91 -24.74
CA SER A 8 -12.26 -6.30 -24.93
C SER A 8 -11.84 -6.33 -26.40
N SER A 9 -12.72 -6.79 -27.31
CA SER A 9 -12.46 -6.77 -28.75
C SER A 9 -12.36 -5.35 -29.31
N LEU A 10 -13.23 -4.45 -28.84
CA LEU A 10 -13.16 -3.04 -29.22
C LEU A 10 -11.87 -2.38 -28.70
N ASP A 11 -11.47 -2.68 -27.47
CA ASP A 11 -10.25 -2.10 -26.92
C ASP A 11 -9.00 -2.57 -27.68
N ALA A 12 -8.95 -3.84 -28.07
CA ALA A 12 -7.93 -4.36 -28.98
C ALA A 12 -7.91 -3.61 -30.32
N LEU A 13 -9.08 -3.35 -30.92
CA LEU A 13 -9.18 -2.58 -32.17
C LEU A 13 -8.67 -1.13 -32.02
N LEU A 14 -8.99 -0.45 -30.91
CA LEU A 14 -8.59 0.95 -30.68
C LEU A 14 -7.09 1.11 -30.38
N ASN A 15 -6.44 0.03 -29.93
CA ASN A 15 -5.02 -0.03 -29.61
C ASN A 15 -4.16 -0.64 -30.72
N ASP A 16 -4.76 -1.35 -31.68
CA ASP A 16 -4.07 -1.86 -32.88
C ASP A 16 -3.82 -0.70 -33.88
N PRO A 17 -2.56 -0.41 -34.28
CA PRO A 17 -2.24 0.58 -35.31
C PRO A 17 -2.93 0.35 -36.66
N ALA A 18 -3.28 -0.90 -36.98
CA ALA A 18 -4.02 -1.27 -38.19
C ALA A 18 -5.55 -1.22 -38.00
N GLY A 19 -6.02 -1.04 -36.76
CA GLY A 19 -7.44 -0.98 -36.43
C GLY A 19 -8.17 0.16 -37.13
N ARG A 20 -9.41 -0.09 -37.54
CA ARG A 20 -10.25 0.90 -38.24
C ARG A 20 -11.67 0.86 -37.75
N ILE A 21 -12.26 2.04 -37.55
CA ILE A 21 -13.70 2.19 -37.34
C ILE A 21 -14.31 2.54 -38.69
N SER A 22 -15.17 1.65 -39.20
CA SER A 22 -15.80 1.80 -40.50
C SER A 22 -17.31 1.66 -40.38
N ALA A 23 -18.05 2.45 -41.15
CA ALA A 23 -19.49 2.41 -41.19
C ALA A 23 -20.02 2.72 -42.60
N PRO A 24 -21.06 2.01 -43.07
CA PRO A 24 -21.79 2.38 -44.28
C PRO A 24 -22.35 3.80 -44.19
N VAL A 25 -22.22 4.58 -45.27
CA VAL A 25 -22.88 5.89 -45.39
C VAL A 25 -24.39 5.73 -45.32
N ALA A 26 -24.93 4.61 -45.81
CA ALA A 26 -26.35 4.27 -45.70
C ALA A 26 -26.89 4.36 -44.26
N ASP A 27 -26.09 3.99 -43.26
CA ASP A 27 -26.50 4.02 -41.85
C ASP A 27 -26.65 5.46 -41.34
N ILE A 28 -25.81 6.38 -41.83
CA ILE A 28 -25.96 7.82 -41.55
C ILE A 28 -27.24 8.35 -42.20
N LEU A 29 -27.48 8.00 -43.47
CA LEU A 29 -28.61 8.50 -44.23
C LEU A 29 -29.95 7.95 -43.72
N ALA A 30 -29.97 6.75 -43.16
CA ALA A 30 -31.15 6.11 -42.58
C ALA A 30 -31.72 6.87 -41.36
N THR A 31 -30.97 7.81 -40.79
CA THR A 31 -31.43 8.67 -39.69
C THR A 31 -32.41 9.76 -40.16
N ILE A 32 -32.55 9.97 -41.47
CA ILE A 32 -33.39 11.02 -42.07
C ILE A 32 -34.54 10.40 -42.87
N PRO A 33 -35.79 10.89 -42.73
CA PRO A 33 -36.91 10.43 -43.55
C PRO A 33 -36.66 10.63 -45.06
N ASP A 34 -36.99 9.64 -45.89
CA ASP A 34 -36.71 9.64 -47.34
C ASP A 34 -37.15 10.91 -48.08
N ARG A 35 -38.30 11.48 -47.71
CA ARG A 35 -38.79 12.74 -48.32
C ARG A 35 -37.90 13.95 -48.02
N GLN A 36 -37.31 14.01 -46.83
CA GLN A 36 -36.37 15.07 -46.47
C GLN A 36 -35.00 14.79 -47.08
N LEU A 37 -34.58 13.54 -47.08
CA LEU A 37 -33.33 13.10 -47.68
C LEU A 37 -33.29 13.43 -49.18
N GLN A 38 -34.37 13.18 -49.92
CA GLN A 38 -34.46 13.54 -51.34
C GLN A 38 -34.30 15.05 -51.56
N LYS A 39 -34.91 15.90 -50.71
CA LYS A 39 -34.75 17.36 -50.78
C LYS A 39 -33.31 17.80 -50.50
N ILE A 40 -32.63 17.13 -49.58
CA ILE A 40 -31.22 17.40 -49.28
C ILE A 40 -30.35 17.02 -50.47
N PHE A 41 -30.57 15.85 -51.07
CA PHE A 41 -29.87 15.44 -52.30
C PHE A 41 -30.14 16.41 -53.46
N ASP A 42 -31.39 16.84 -53.64
CA ASP A 42 -31.75 17.80 -54.69
C ASP A 42 -31.10 19.18 -54.50
N GLY A 43 -30.94 19.63 -53.25
CA GLY A 43 -30.31 20.90 -52.91
C GLY A 43 -28.78 20.85 -52.89
N ALA A 44 -28.19 19.78 -52.34
CA ALA A 44 -26.74 19.62 -52.21
C ALA A 44 -26.06 19.20 -53.53
N LEU A 45 -26.80 18.57 -54.44
CA LEU A 45 -26.31 18.13 -55.75
C LEU A 45 -26.92 18.93 -56.94
N GLY A 46 -27.57 20.07 -56.66
CA GLY A 46 -28.28 20.91 -57.63
C GLY A 46 -27.43 22.01 -58.30
N GLU A 47 -27.88 22.51 -59.45
CA GLU A 47 -27.25 23.61 -60.19
C GLU A 47 -27.34 24.93 -59.39
N HIS A 48 -26.17 25.46 -59.04
CA HIS A 48 -25.83 26.66 -58.23
C HIS A 48 -25.41 26.36 -56.78
N PRO A 49 -24.12 26.55 -56.44
CA PRO A 49 -23.73 26.66 -55.03
C PRO A 49 -24.50 27.85 -54.44
N MET A 50 -25.11 27.66 -53.28
CA MET A 50 -25.71 28.74 -52.51
C MET A 50 -24.65 29.84 -52.30
N VAL A 51 -24.79 30.91 -53.08
CA VAL A 51 -24.19 32.22 -52.83
C VAL A 51 -24.57 32.59 -51.39
N SER A 52 -23.59 33.11 -50.65
CA SER A 52 -23.79 33.63 -49.31
C SER A 52 -24.92 34.66 -49.29
N LYS A 53 -25.59 34.79 -48.14
CA LYS A 53 -26.75 35.67 -47.92
C LYS A 53 -26.46 37.18 -48.05
N GLU A 54 -25.36 37.61 -48.67
CA GLU A 54 -24.91 39.01 -48.67
C GLU A 54 -24.90 39.72 -50.05
N ASP A 55 -25.07 39.02 -51.19
CA ASP A 55 -24.83 39.63 -52.51
C ASP A 55 -26.08 40.00 -53.36
N ILE A 56 -27.29 40.11 -52.78
CA ILE A 56 -28.49 40.51 -53.54
C ILE A 56 -29.07 41.83 -53.00
N LEU A 57 -28.40 42.93 -53.30
CA LEU A 57 -29.01 44.27 -53.38
C LEU A 57 -28.36 45.06 -54.53
N GLY A 58 -28.99 45.06 -55.70
CA GLY A 58 -28.64 45.92 -56.84
C GLY A 58 -29.75 45.88 -57.91
N PRO A 59 -30.19 47.02 -58.48
CA PRO A 59 -31.52 47.12 -59.10
C PRO A 59 -31.54 46.84 -60.61
N ILE A 60 -32.59 46.10 -60.99
CA ILE A 60 -33.43 46.14 -62.21
C ILE A 60 -32.87 46.87 -63.46
N GLY A 61 -32.78 46.13 -64.56
CA GLY A 61 -32.75 46.66 -65.93
C GLY A 61 -33.31 45.65 -66.94
N ALA A 62 -34.39 46.03 -67.62
CA ALA A 62 -35.13 45.27 -68.65
C ALA A 62 -34.21 44.88 -69.83
N SER A 63 -34.42 43.76 -70.54
CA SER A 63 -35.47 43.59 -71.56
C SER A 63 -35.14 42.35 -72.42
N GLY A 64 -36.17 41.69 -72.95
CA GLY A 64 -36.06 41.01 -74.25
C GLY A 64 -35.90 39.49 -74.28
N VAL A 65 -36.89 38.86 -74.91
CA VAL A 65 -36.85 37.58 -75.63
C VAL A 65 -36.99 36.31 -74.78
N GLY A 66 -38.25 36.01 -74.47
CA GLY A 66 -38.70 34.63 -74.38
C GLY A 66 -38.79 33.97 -75.75
N ILE A 67 -38.94 32.64 -75.72
CA ILE A 67 -39.24 31.72 -76.82
C ILE A 67 -38.00 31.14 -77.53
N LEU A 68 -37.15 30.39 -76.79
CA LEU A 68 -36.53 29.16 -77.33
C LEU A 68 -36.06 28.12 -76.27
N THR A 69 -36.54 28.17 -75.02
CA THR A 69 -36.02 27.30 -73.93
C THR A 69 -37.03 26.34 -73.32
N TYR A 70 -38.25 26.23 -73.86
CA TYR A 70 -39.25 25.32 -73.30
C TYR A 70 -39.11 23.85 -73.78
N PHE A 71 -38.38 23.59 -74.87
CA PHE A 71 -38.13 22.24 -75.39
C PHE A 71 -36.71 21.70 -75.19
N LEU A 72 -35.74 22.52 -74.73
CA LEU A 72 -34.41 22.07 -74.31
C LEU A 72 -34.32 21.78 -72.79
N GLY A 73 -35.24 22.33 -71.99
CA GLY A 73 -35.24 22.16 -70.53
C GLY A 73 -35.77 20.82 -70.01
N SER A 74 -36.49 20.01 -70.80
CA SER A 74 -36.97 18.69 -70.34
C SER A 74 -35.88 17.61 -70.42
N ALA A 75 -35.05 17.66 -71.46
CA ALA A 75 -33.91 16.76 -71.63
C ALA A 75 -32.80 17.05 -70.62
N GLN A 76 -32.51 18.34 -70.34
CA GLN A 76 -31.50 18.75 -69.36
C GLN A 76 -31.96 18.50 -67.92
N ARG A 77 -33.23 18.80 -67.58
CA ARG A 77 -33.83 18.42 -66.27
C ARG A 77 -33.94 16.90 -66.09
N GLY A 78 -34.20 16.15 -67.16
CA GLY A 78 -34.20 14.68 -67.14
C GLY A 78 -32.79 14.08 -66.99
N TYR A 79 -31.81 14.66 -67.66
CA TYR A 79 -30.38 14.33 -67.55
C TYR A 79 -29.83 14.64 -66.15
N ASP A 80 -30.21 15.78 -65.56
CA ASP A 80 -29.86 16.15 -64.18
C ASP A 80 -30.55 15.27 -63.15
N ARG A 81 -31.82 14.90 -63.36
CA ARG A 81 -32.51 13.95 -62.49
C ARG A 81 -31.89 12.55 -62.55
N GLY A 82 -31.55 12.07 -63.75
CA GLY A 82 -30.87 10.79 -63.94
C GLY A 82 -29.46 10.78 -63.33
N LYS A 83 -28.70 11.86 -63.50
CA LYS A 83 -27.39 12.05 -62.87
C LYS A 83 -27.51 12.06 -61.34
N ARG A 84 -28.47 12.79 -60.77
CA ARG A 84 -28.70 12.85 -59.31
C ARG A 84 -29.09 11.49 -58.72
N LEU A 85 -30.00 10.76 -59.36
CA LEU A 85 -30.36 9.40 -58.93
C LEU A 85 -29.17 8.45 -58.97
N LYS A 86 -28.27 8.60 -59.96
CA LYS A 86 -27.03 7.82 -60.05
C LYS A 86 -26.04 8.22 -58.95
N LEU A 87 -25.84 9.52 -58.71
CA LEU A 87 -25.00 10.03 -57.61
C LEU A 87 -25.50 9.58 -56.25
N GLU A 88 -26.81 9.61 -56.01
CA GLU A 88 -27.43 9.14 -54.77
C GLU A 88 -27.15 7.63 -54.56
N ARG A 89 -27.31 6.81 -55.60
CA ARG A 89 -26.97 5.37 -55.54
C ARG A 89 -25.50 5.13 -55.20
N ILE A 90 -24.58 5.88 -55.82
CA ILE A 90 -23.14 5.79 -55.55
C ILE A 90 -22.86 6.20 -54.10
N ILE A 91 -23.36 7.35 -53.66
CA ILE A 91 -23.17 7.87 -52.30
C ILE A 91 -23.67 6.89 -51.23
N ARG A 92 -24.84 6.28 -51.45
CA ARG A 92 -25.41 5.27 -50.53
C ARG A 92 -24.56 4.01 -50.42
N SER A 93 -23.77 3.67 -51.43
CA SER A 93 -22.91 2.49 -51.43
C SER A 93 -21.55 2.70 -50.73
N TYR A 94 -21.22 3.95 -50.37
CA TYR A 94 -19.94 4.26 -49.76
C TYR A 94 -19.85 3.78 -48.31
N THR A 95 -18.62 3.47 -47.89
CA THR A 95 -18.24 3.23 -46.49
C THR A 95 -17.28 4.32 -46.05
N VAL A 96 -17.55 4.95 -44.91
CA VAL A 96 -16.59 5.86 -44.27
C VAL A 96 -15.73 5.09 -43.28
N SER A 97 -14.44 5.40 -43.22
CA SER A 97 -13.48 4.65 -42.40
C SER A 97 -12.41 5.54 -41.78
N ARG A 98 -12.24 5.46 -40.46
CA ARG A 98 -11.18 6.14 -39.71
C ARG A 98 -10.17 5.15 -39.11
N PRO A 99 -8.86 5.37 -39.32
CA PRO A 99 -7.81 4.62 -38.61
C PRO A 99 -7.84 4.92 -37.10
N SER A 100 -7.70 3.89 -36.27
CA SER A 100 -7.62 4.00 -34.80
C SER A 100 -6.47 4.92 -34.34
N ILE A 101 -5.34 4.90 -35.04
CA ILE A 101 -4.16 5.73 -34.78
C ILE A 101 -4.41 7.23 -34.99
N SER A 102 -5.43 7.59 -35.79
CA SER A 102 -5.80 8.98 -36.02
C SER A 102 -6.70 9.56 -34.92
N LEU A 103 -7.23 8.71 -34.04
CA LEU A 103 -8.15 9.11 -32.98
C LEU A 103 -7.37 9.70 -31.80
N THR A 104 -7.85 10.82 -31.29
CA THR A 104 -7.41 11.39 -30.01
C THR A 104 -7.83 10.51 -28.83
N ASP A 105 -7.18 10.68 -27.68
CA ASP A 105 -7.56 9.95 -26.46
C ASP A 105 -9.01 10.24 -26.03
N GLN A 106 -9.48 11.48 -26.23
CA GLN A 106 -10.87 11.88 -26.02
C GLN A 106 -11.83 11.08 -26.89
N GLU A 107 -11.54 10.99 -28.19
CA GLU A 107 -12.32 10.23 -29.15
C GLU A 107 -12.35 8.73 -28.81
N LYS A 108 -11.20 8.14 -28.48
CA LYS A 108 -11.14 6.74 -28.03
C LYS A 108 -11.95 6.52 -26.75
N GLY A 109 -11.88 7.44 -25.79
CA GLY A 109 -12.68 7.41 -24.56
C GLY A 109 -14.18 7.41 -24.82
N LEU A 110 -14.67 8.20 -25.78
CA LEU A 110 -16.09 8.23 -26.15
C LEU A 110 -16.57 6.95 -26.83
N VAL A 111 -15.76 6.39 -27.73
CA VAL A 111 -16.10 5.11 -28.38
C VAL A 111 -16.23 3.99 -27.35
N ARG A 112 -15.31 3.94 -26.38
CA ARG A 112 -15.39 2.99 -25.25
C ARG A 112 -16.61 3.24 -24.37
N GLY A 113 -16.87 4.51 -24.03
CA GLY A 113 -18.03 4.90 -23.23
C GLY A 113 -19.36 4.50 -23.86
N MET A 114 -19.56 4.82 -25.14
CA MET A 114 -20.75 4.43 -25.89
C MET A 114 -20.88 2.91 -26.04
N ALA A 115 -19.76 2.20 -26.24
CA ALA A 115 -19.76 0.74 -26.29
C ALA A 115 -20.19 0.12 -24.96
N ALA A 116 -19.76 0.68 -23.83
CA ALA A 116 -20.15 0.23 -22.51
C ALA A 116 -21.65 0.51 -22.24
N LEU A 117 -22.19 1.65 -22.69
CA LEU A 117 -23.63 1.90 -22.65
C LEU A 117 -24.41 0.86 -23.45
N ARG A 118 -23.90 0.49 -24.63
CA ARG A 118 -24.49 -0.55 -25.48
C ARG A 118 -24.44 -1.92 -24.79
N ALA A 119 -23.29 -2.25 -24.21
CA ALA A 119 -23.04 -3.51 -23.53
C ALA A 119 -23.91 -3.67 -22.26
N GLY A 120 -24.22 -2.55 -21.59
CA GLY A 120 -25.16 -2.47 -20.47
C GLY A 120 -26.62 -2.27 -20.88
N GLU A 121 -26.95 -2.37 -22.17
CA GLU A 121 -28.31 -2.21 -22.73
C GLU A 121 -28.99 -0.85 -22.44
N HIS A 122 -28.20 0.20 -22.12
CA HIS A 122 -28.71 1.56 -21.92
C HIS A 122 -29.03 2.28 -23.24
N ILE A 123 -28.37 1.86 -24.32
CA ILE A 123 -28.67 2.29 -25.67
C ILE A 123 -28.89 1.05 -26.54
N SER A 124 -29.81 1.19 -27.49
CA SER A 124 -30.12 0.18 -28.48
C SER A 124 -28.96 -0.04 -29.45
N GLY A 125 -28.96 -1.18 -30.15
CA GLY A 125 -28.00 -1.44 -31.24
C GLY A 125 -28.03 -0.35 -32.31
N ARG A 126 -29.24 0.11 -32.69
CA ARG A 126 -29.42 1.16 -33.69
C ARG A 126 -28.83 2.50 -33.26
N GLU A 127 -28.99 2.88 -31.99
CA GLU A 127 -28.38 4.12 -31.47
C GLU A 127 -26.86 4.05 -31.48
N TYR A 128 -26.30 2.88 -31.15
CA TYR A 128 -24.85 2.67 -31.19
C TYR A 128 -24.29 2.64 -32.62
N GLU A 129 -25.00 2.01 -33.57
CA GLU A 129 -24.66 2.01 -34.99
C GLU A 129 -24.71 3.43 -35.58
N ALA A 130 -25.75 4.21 -35.27
CA ALA A 130 -25.84 5.61 -35.68
C ALA A 130 -24.69 6.46 -35.12
N PHE A 131 -24.35 6.25 -33.85
CA PHE A 131 -23.17 6.88 -33.23
C PHE A 131 -21.88 6.51 -33.98
N LEU A 132 -21.64 5.22 -34.22
CA LEU A 132 -20.43 4.76 -34.92
C LEU A 132 -20.35 5.33 -36.33
N ALA A 133 -21.49 5.46 -37.02
CA ALA A 133 -21.53 5.99 -38.38
C ALA A 133 -21.19 7.49 -38.43
N GLU A 134 -21.77 8.31 -37.54
CA GLU A 134 -21.41 9.73 -37.43
C GLU A 134 -19.96 9.92 -36.95
N PHE A 135 -19.50 9.08 -36.00
CA PHE A 135 -18.13 9.09 -35.50
C PHE A 135 -17.11 8.71 -36.59
N ALA A 136 -17.39 7.67 -37.38
CA ALA A 136 -16.55 7.22 -38.49
C ALA A 136 -16.45 8.27 -39.60
N TYR A 137 -17.44 9.15 -39.77
CA TYR A 137 -17.34 10.30 -40.66
C TYR A 137 -16.37 11.37 -40.13
N GLY A 138 -16.31 11.58 -38.81
CA GLY A 138 -15.29 12.42 -38.17
C GLY A 138 -15.28 13.88 -38.65
N GLY A 139 -16.44 14.43 -39.03
CA GLY A 139 -16.51 15.76 -39.65
C GLY A 139 -15.81 15.88 -41.01
N GLY A 140 -15.59 14.76 -41.71
CA GLY A 140 -14.85 14.68 -42.97
C GLY A 140 -13.40 14.24 -42.83
N GLN A 141 -12.93 13.89 -41.63
CA GLN A 141 -11.58 13.36 -41.37
C GLN A 141 -11.46 11.83 -41.63
N CYS A 142 -12.30 11.31 -42.52
CA CYS A 142 -12.41 9.88 -42.84
C CYS A 142 -11.89 9.56 -44.24
N ALA A 143 -11.45 8.32 -44.44
CA ALA A 143 -11.33 7.77 -45.79
C ALA A 143 -12.72 7.35 -46.28
N VAL A 144 -13.04 7.69 -47.53
CA VAL A 144 -14.24 7.19 -48.22
C VAL A 144 -13.82 5.99 -49.05
N ILE A 145 -14.43 4.84 -48.78
CA ILE A 145 -14.20 3.59 -49.49
C ILE A 145 -15.40 3.39 -50.42
N ALA A 146 -15.15 3.52 -51.71
CA ALA A 146 -16.14 3.24 -52.74
C ALA A 146 -16.36 1.74 -52.91
N ASP A 147 -17.60 1.35 -53.19
CA ASP A 147 -17.91 -0.01 -53.61
C ASP A 147 -17.13 -0.34 -54.89
N PRO A 148 -16.45 -1.50 -54.99
CA PRO A 148 -15.73 -1.93 -56.19
C PRO A 148 -16.54 -1.82 -57.48
N HIS A 149 -17.87 -1.96 -57.41
CA HIS A 149 -18.77 -1.83 -58.55
C HIS A 149 -18.74 -0.43 -59.20
N TRP A 150 -18.44 0.62 -58.42
CA TRP A 150 -18.44 2.02 -58.89
C TRP A 150 -17.02 2.57 -59.13
N GLN A 151 -15.97 1.78 -58.97
CA GLN A 151 -14.60 2.25 -59.19
C GLN A 151 -14.36 2.60 -60.67
N GLY A 152 -13.92 3.83 -60.93
CA GLY A 152 -13.66 4.32 -62.29
C GLY A 152 -14.90 4.79 -63.05
N GLU A 153 -16.07 4.84 -62.39
CA GLU A 153 -17.29 5.38 -62.99
C GLU A 153 -17.21 6.90 -63.19
N LYS A 154 -17.82 7.39 -64.27
CA LYS A 154 -17.74 8.79 -64.73
C LYS A 154 -18.11 9.82 -63.65
N HIS A 155 -18.95 9.42 -62.70
CA HIS A 155 -19.52 10.29 -61.67
C HIS A 155 -19.00 10.01 -60.26
N GLU A 156 -17.99 9.16 -60.09
CA GLU A 156 -17.41 8.84 -58.77
C GLU A 156 -16.81 10.08 -58.08
N ARG A 157 -16.09 10.92 -58.83
CA ARG A 157 -15.52 12.17 -58.32
C ARG A 157 -16.59 13.17 -57.86
N ASP A 158 -17.66 13.29 -58.65
CA ASP A 158 -18.82 14.12 -58.32
C ASP A 158 -19.54 13.58 -57.08
N ALA A 159 -19.64 12.25 -56.93
CA ALA A 159 -20.23 11.60 -55.77
C ALA A 159 -19.39 11.80 -54.49
N ASN A 160 -18.07 11.79 -54.58
CA ASN A 160 -17.18 12.07 -53.44
C ASN A 160 -17.33 13.52 -52.93
N GLN A 161 -17.41 14.50 -53.82
CA GLN A 161 -17.69 15.89 -53.42
C GLN A 161 -19.11 16.05 -52.88
N GLY A 162 -20.08 15.39 -53.53
CA GLY A 162 -21.48 15.37 -53.13
C GLY A 162 -21.72 14.77 -51.75
N LEU A 163 -20.99 13.70 -51.38
CA LEU A 163 -21.08 13.07 -50.06
C LEU A 163 -20.87 14.07 -48.94
N HIS A 164 -19.77 14.83 -48.97
CA HIS A 164 -19.44 15.78 -47.91
C HIS A 164 -20.46 16.94 -47.85
N ALA A 165 -20.97 17.37 -49.01
CA ALA A 165 -22.01 18.39 -49.07
C ALA A 165 -23.31 17.91 -48.42
N VAL A 166 -23.75 16.70 -48.75
CA VAL A 166 -24.95 16.07 -48.17
C VAL A 166 -24.77 15.86 -46.66
N LEU A 167 -23.65 15.26 -46.24
CA LEU A 167 -23.41 14.96 -44.83
C LEU A 167 -23.22 16.21 -43.97
N ARG A 168 -22.71 17.33 -44.50
CA ARG A 168 -22.65 18.61 -43.76
C ARG A 168 -24.02 19.23 -43.51
N VAL A 169 -25.03 18.91 -44.33
CA VAL A 169 -26.40 19.37 -44.12
C VAL A 169 -27.11 18.48 -43.10
N ILE A 170 -26.83 17.18 -43.12
CA ILE A 170 -27.46 16.19 -42.24
C ILE A 170 -26.85 16.23 -40.82
N LEU A 171 -25.52 16.29 -40.74
CA LEU A 171 -24.78 16.16 -39.50
C LEU A 171 -24.42 17.51 -38.89
N LYS A 172 -24.44 17.55 -37.56
CA LYS A 172 -23.95 18.70 -36.78
C LYS A 172 -22.43 18.82 -36.89
N PRO A 173 -21.85 20.00 -36.57
CA PRO A 173 -20.42 20.14 -36.45
C PRO A 173 -19.82 19.09 -35.52
N TYR A 174 -18.71 18.47 -35.93
CA TYR A 174 -18.15 17.31 -35.23
C TYR A 174 -17.80 17.59 -33.76
N GLN A 175 -17.31 18.79 -33.45
CA GLN A 175 -17.06 19.19 -32.06
C GLN A 175 -18.33 19.21 -31.20
N GLN A 176 -19.46 19.62 -31.78
CA GLN A 176 -20.76 19.58 -31.10
C GLN A 176 -21.24 18.14 -30.90
N PHE A 177 -20.99 17.25 -31.87
CA PHE A 177 -21.24 15.81 -31.74
C PHE A 177 -20.42 15.19 -30.60
N LEU A 178 -19.11 15.47 -30.53
CA LEU A 178 -18.25 14.97 -29.45
C LEU A 178 -18.73 15.47 -28.08
N ALA A 179 -19.09 16.74 -27.95
CA ALA A 179 -19.61 17.30 -26.70
C ALA A 179 -20.94 16.65 -26.27
N GLN A 180 -21.87 16.41 -27.20
CA GLN A 180 -23.14 15.73 -26.91
C GLN A 180 -22.93 14.26 -26.53
N THR A 181 -22.00 13.59 -27.22
CA THR A 181 -21.62 12.20 -26.88
C THR A 181 -21.01 12.16 -25.48
N ALA A 182 -20.11 13.09 -25.16
CA ALA A 182 -19.53 13.20 -23.82
C ALA A 182 -20.60 13.39 -22.74
N ASN A 183 -21.59 14.25 -22.99
CA ASN A 183 -22.72 14.45 -22.07
C ASN A 183 -23.58 13.19 -21.92
N THR A 184 -23.78 12.43 -23.01
CA THR A 184 -24.53 11.17 -22.98
C THR A 184 -23.81 10.13 -22.13
N VAL A 185 -22.50 9.97 -22.35
CA VAL A 185 -21.66 9.05 -21.57
C VAL A 185 -21.55 9.50 -20.10
N ALA A 186 -21.41 10.80 -19.85
CA ALA A 186 -21.33 11.35 -18.48
C ALA A 186 -22.66 11.26 -17.72
N GLY A 187 -23.80 11.44 -18.39
CA GLY A 187 -25.14 11.34 -17.80
C GLY A 187 -25.49 9.93 -17.31
N ALA A 188 -24.82 8.91 -17.84
CA ALA A 188 -24.98 7.52 -17.42
C ALA A 188 -24.19 7.14 -16.15
N ARG A 189 -23.51 8.08 -15.49
CA ARG A 189 -22.75 7.84 -14.24
C ARG A 189 -23.58 7.31 -13.07
N HIS A 190 -24.91 7.43 -13.12
CA HIS A 190 -25.82 6.93 -12.09
C HIS A 190 -26.25 5.48 -12.28
N VAL A 191 -25.77 4.81 -13.34
CA VAL A 191 -26.02 3.38 -13.52
C VAL A 191 -25.12 2.59 -12.58
N THR A 192 -25.71 2.04 -11.53
CA THR A 192 -25.14 1.08 -10.58
C THR A 192 -24.90 -0.30 -11.21
N SER A 193 -24.31 -0.35 -12.40
CA SER A 193 -23.89 -1.60 -13.07
C SER A 193 -22.36 -1.67 -13.14
N PRO A 194 -21.76 -2.87 -13.22
CA PRO A 194 -20.31 -3.03 -13.44
C PRO A 194 -19.76 -2.24 -14.65
N ALA A 195 -20.59 -1.98 -15.66
CA ALA A 195 -20.24 -1.16 -16.82
C ALA A 195 -20.08 0.33 -16.48
N GLY A 196 -20.81 0.84 -15.47
CA GLY A 196 -20.73 2.24 -15.02
C GLY A 196 -19.37 2.61 -14.41
N SER A 197 -18.70 1.68 -13.73
CA SER A 197 -17.35 1.93 -13.19
C SER A 197 -16.26 1.89 -14.26
N GLU A 198 -16.42 1.08 -15.32
CA GLU A 198 -15.53 1.05 -16.48
C GLU A 198 -15.64 2.32 -17.33
N ILE A 199 -16.85 2.87 -17.49
CA ILE A 199 -17.07 4.14 -18.21
C ILE A 199 -16.30 5.31 -17.57
N GLY A 200 -16.27 5.36 -16.23
CA GLY A 200 -15.52 6.38 -15.49
C GLY A 200 -14.01 6.31 -15.71
N THR A 201 -13.45 5.13 -16.00
CA THR A 201 -12.02 4.95 -16.24
C THR A 201 -11.60 5.42 -17.64
N PHE A 202 -12.48 5.36 -18.63
CA PHE A 202 -12.19 5.83 -19.99
C PHE A 202 -12.33 7.34 -20.20
N LEU A 203 -13.09 8.01 -19.32
CA LEU A 203 -13.32 9.45 -19.39
C LEU A 203 -12.34 10.28 -18.55
N ASN A 204 -11.48 9.63 -17.77
CA ASN A 204 -10.54 10.26 -16.86
C ASN A 204 -9.10 9.89 -17.23
N GLN A 205 -8.21 10.88 -17.25
CA GLN A 205 -6.76 10.70 -17.36
C GLN A 205 -6.08 10.95 -16.01
N GLY A 206 -4.87 10.42 -15.81
CA GLY A 206 -4.09 10.62 -14.59
C GLY A 206 -3.98 9.36 -13.74
N SER A 207 -4.09 9.50 -12.42
CA SER A 207 -3.95 8.39 -11.48
C SER A 207 -5.06 7.36 -11.65
N ARG A 208 -4.72 6.08 -11.47
CA ARG A 208 -5.67 4.96 -11.51
C ARG A 208 -5.37 3.94 -10.43
N TRP A 209 -6.36 3.11 -10.13
CA TRP A 209 -6.12 1.89 -9.35
C TRP A 209 -5.34 0.88 -10.20
N PHE A 210 -4.43 0.15 -9.56
CA PHE A 210 -3.61 -0.87 -10.21
C PHE A 210 -4.47 -2.00 -10.78
N GLU A 211 -4.26 -2.33 -12.05
CA GLU A 211 -4.92 -3.46 -12.72
C GLU A 211 -4.21 -4.77 -12.34
N HIS A 212 -4.92 -5.70 -11.72
CA HIS A 212 -4.38 -6.95 -11.16
C HIS A 212 -3.89 -7.98 -12.20
N THR A 213 -3.77 -7.59 -13.47
CA THR A 213 -3.55 -8.46 -14.64
C THR A 213 -2.08 -8.63 -15.03
N ALA A 214 -1.16 -7.80 -14.52
CA ALA A 214 0.27 -7.91 -14.82
C ALA A 214 1.12 -8.02 -13.53
N PRO A 215 1.98 -9.05 -13.39
CA PRO A 215 3.00 -9.08 -12.36
C PRO A 215 3.85 -7.80 -12.46
N SER A 216 4.07 -7.13 -11.34
CA SER A 216 5.08 -6.08 -11.27
C SER A 216 6.32 -6.65 -10.57
N GLY A 217 7.51 -6.08 -10.77
CA GLY A 217 8.71 -6.52 -10.04
C GLY A 217 8.57 -6.46 -8.50
N THR A 218 7.54 -5.79 -7.98
CA THR A 218 7.22 -5.66 -6.54
C THR A 218 6.09 -6.59 -6.10
N PHE A 219 5.03 -6.73 -6.92
CA PHE A 219 3.82 -7.47 -6.58
C PHE A 219 3.56 -8.62 -7.54
N THR A 220 3.15 -9.75 -7.00
CA THR A 220 2.85 -10.96 -7.77
C THR A 220 1.59 -11.64 -7.27
N THR A 221 0.88 -12.27 -8.19
CA THR A 221 -0.20 -13.22 -7.89
C THR A 221 0.28 -14.67 -7.91
N ALA A 222 1.49 -14.91 -8.44
CA ALA A 222 2.17 -16.20 -8.35
C ALA A 222 2.60 -16.50 -6.91
N SER A 223 2.94 -17.75 -6.64
CA SER A 223 3.35 -18.22 -5.32
C SER A 223 4.84 -18.51 -5.30
N ASN A 224 5.62 -17.76 -4.51
CA ASN A 224 7.00 -18.11 -4.18
C ASN A 224 7.19 -18.25 -2.66
N MET A 225 8.17 -19.06 -2.25
CA MET A 225 8.47 -19.38 -0.84
C MET A 225 8.91 -18.17 0.02
N GLY A 226 9.03 -16.96 -0.54
CA GLY A 226 9.43 -15.73 0.17
C GLY A 226 8.36 -14.64 0.26
N ASP A 227 7.23 -14.84 -0.41
CA ASP A 227 6.25 -13.80 -0.65
C ASP A 227 5.30 -13.65 0.54
N LEU A 228 4.97 -12.40 0.87
CA LEU A 228 3.96 -12.08 1.88
C LEU A 228 2.63 -11.75 1.22
N THR A 229 1.55 -12.38 1.65
CA THR A 229 0.19 -12.06 1.19
C THR A 229 -0.28 -10.77 1.84
N ILE A 230 -0.56 -9.73 1.04
CA ILE A 230 -1.03 -8.43 1.55
C ILE A 230 -2.55 -8.33 1.54
N GLY A 231 -3.21 -9.04 0.63
CA GLY A 231 -4.65 -9.06 0.45
C GLY A 231 -5.05 -9.93 -0.72
N TRP A 232 -6.28 -9.77 -1.19
CA TRP A 232 -6.83 -10.56 -2.28
C TRP A 232 -7.32 -9.66 -3.41
N THR A 233 -7.17 -10.08 -4.64
CA THR A 233 -7.76 -9.40 -5.79
C THR A 233 -9.28 -9.60 -5.81
N PRO A 234 -10.05 -8.76 -6.53
CA PRO A 234 -11.50 -8.92 -6.65
C PRO A 234 -11.96 -10.27 -7.22
N ASP A 235 -11.13 -10.92 -8.06
CA ASP A 235 -11.37 -12.28 -8.56
C ASP A 235 -10.94 -13.38 -7.58
N GLY A 236 -10.55 -13.01 -6.36
CA GLY A 236 -10.26 -13.95 -5.28
C GLY A 236 -8.88 -14.61 -5.37
N LYS A 237 -7.91 -14.01 -6.06
CA LYS A 237 -6.52 -14.49 -6.07
C LYS A 237 -5.70 -13.79 -4.99
N PRO A 238 -4.75 -14.48 -4.34
CA PRO A 238 -3.85 -13.83 -3.39
C PRO A 238 -2.98 -12.81 -4.10
N PHE A 239 -2.88 -11.61 -3.52
CA PHE A 239 -1.98 -10.56 -3.96
C PHE A 239 -0.81 -10.46 -2.99
N ARG A 240 0.39 -10.74 -3.50
CA ARG A 240 1.58 -10.93 -2.68
C ARG A 240 2.69 -9.94 -2.99
N TYR A 241 3.54 -9.72 -2.00
CA TYR A 241 4.76 -8.94 -2.09
C TYR A 241 5.98 -9.81 -1.87
N GLY A 242 6.84 -9.86 -2.89
CA GLY A 242 8.06 -10.68 -2.90
C GLY A 242 9.34 -9.95 -2.54
N GLY A 243 9.25 -8.69 -2.09
CA GLY A 243 10.42 -7.89 -1.73
C GLY A 243 10.92 -8.13 -0.30
N ASP A 244 12.15 -7.73 -0.04
CA ASP A 244 12.80 -7.84 1.28
C ASP A 244 12.60 -6.58 2.13
N GLU A 245 12.08 -5.48 1.55
CA GLU A 245 11.86 -4.23 2.27
C GLU A 245 10.66 -4.32 3.22
N SER A 246 10.67 -3.44 4.22
CA SER A 246 9.69 -3.45 5.29
C SER A 246 8.32 -2.91 4.87
N LEU A 247 7.30 -3.35 5.58
CA LEU A 247 5.89 -3.04 5.39
C LEU A 247 5.32 -2.35 6.63
N ILE A 248 4.26 -1.56 6.45
CA ILE A 248 3.44 -1.05 7.53
C ILE A 248 1.96 -1.19 7.20
N THR A 249 1.16 -1.56 8.20
CA THR A 249 -0.29 -1.61 8.12
C THR A 249 -0.89 -0.69 9.17
N ILE A 250 -1.77 0.21 8.73
CA ILE A 250 -2.52 1.13 9.57
C ILE A 250 -3.98 0.73 9.52
N ALA A 251 -4.49 0.23 10.64
CA ALA A 251 -5.77 -0.44 10.69
C ALA A 251 -6.40 -0.28 12.07
N ALA A 252 -7.56 0.37 12.13
CA ALA A 252 -8.28 0.62 13.38
C ALA A 252 -8.61 -0.71 14.12
N PRO A 253 -8.87 -0.68 15.44
CA PRO A 253 -9.30 -1.85 16.17
C PRO A 253 -10.52 -2.53 15.53
N GLY A 254 -10.53 -3.87 15.47
CA GLY A 254 -11.66 -4.64 14.91
C GLY A 254 -11.69 -4.74 13.38
N THR A 255 -10.78 -4.08 12.66
CA THR A 255 -10.73 -4.10 11.17
C THR A 255 -10.25 -5.40 10.55
N GLY A 256 -9.71 -6.31 11.36
CA GLY A 256 -9.22 -7.63 10.96
C GLY A 256 -7.73 -7.73 10.66
N LYS A 257 -6.87 -6.77 11.06
CA LYS A 257 -5.42 -6.77 10.77
C LYS A 257 -4.72 -8.12 10.97
N SER A 258 -4.93 -8.76 12.13
CA SER A 258 -4.34 -10.07 12.46
C SER A 258 -4.88 -11.17 11.55
N GLN A 259 -6.21 -11.21 11.38
CA GLN A 259 -6.92 -12.23 10.61
C GLN A 259 -6.66 -12.12 9.10
N VAL A 260 -6.39 -10.92 8.59
CA VAL A 260 -6.27 -10.66 7.15
C VAL A 260 -4.82 -10.67 6.68
N GLN A 261 -3.87 -10.27 7.53
CA GLN A 261 -2.46 -10.14 7.15
C GLN A 261 -1.51 -10.93 8.04
N VAL A 262 -1.65 -10.94 9.37
CA VAL A 262 -0.65 -11.57 10.23
C VAL A 262 -0.76 -13.11 10.19
N ILE A 263 -1.92 -13.65 10.54
CA ILE A 263 -2.17 -15.09 10.65
C ILE A 263 -1.94 -15.80 9.31
N PRO A 264 -2.51 -15.36 8.17
CA PRO A 264 -2.27 -16.02 6.89
C PRO A 264 -0.78 -16.13 6.56
N ASN A 265 -0.01 -15.08 6.83
CA ASN A 265 1.43 -15.10 6.57
C ASN A 265 2.19 -15.98 7.56
N LEU A 266 1.83 -16.00 8.85
CA LEU A 266 2.44 -16.94 9.80
C LEU A 266 2.14 -18.40 9.46
N LEU A 267 1.03 -18.69 8.77
CA LEU A 267 0.67 -20.05 8.32
C LEU A 267 1.22 -20.41 6.94
N SER A 268 1.54 -19.43 6.08
CA SER A 268 2.04 -19.70 4.72
C SER A 268 3.52 -19.41 4.50
N TYR A 269 4.15 -18.58 5.34
CA TYR A 269 5.53 -18.15 5.19
C TYR A 269 6.50 -19.11 5.88
N PRO A 270 7.32 -19.89 5.13
CA PRO A 270 8.22 -20.89 5.71
C PRO A 270 9.50 -20.30 6.30
N GLY A 271 9.78 -19.01 6.06
CA GLY A 271 10.91 -18.33 6.67
C GLY A 271 10.72 -18.09 8.17
N SER A 272 11.80 -17.76 8.84
CA SER A 272 11.80 -17.47 10.27
C SER A 272 11.01 -16.19 10.57
N ALA A 273 10.35 -16.17 11.74
CA ALA A 273 9.51 -15.05 12.15
C ALA A 273 9.78 -14.64 13.60
N PHE A 274 9.73 -13.34 13.86
CA PHE A 274 9.77 -12.77 15.20
C PHE A 274 8.48 -11.99 15.41
N VAL A 275 7.66 -12.39 16.39
CA VAL A 275 6.27 -11.97 16.51
C VAL A 275 6.05 -11.28 17.84
N LEU A 276 5.61 -10.03 17.82
CA LEU A 276 5.01 -9.40 18.99
C LEU A 276 3.51 -9.68 18.97
N ASP A 277 3.00 -10.31 20.01
CA ASP A 277 1.62 -10.76 20.13
C ASP A 277 0.99 -10.21 21.42
N VAL A 278 0.43 -9.00 21.34
CA VAL A 278 -0.14 -8.31 22.51
C VAL A 278 -1.44 -8.94 23.02
N LYS A 279 -2.06 -9.82 22.21
CA LYS A 279 -3.36 -10.43 22.53
C LYS A 279 -3.27 -11.93 22.81
N GLY A 280 -2.15 -12.55 22.51
CA GLY A 280 -1.98 -14.01 22.56
C GLY A 280 -2.65 -14.77 21.41
N GLU A 281 -3.42 -14.08 20.56
CA GLU A 281 -4.22 -14.71 19.50
C GLU A 281 -3.35 -15.29 18.39
N LEU A 282 -2.16 -14.74 18.16
CA LEU A 282 -1.25 -15.20 17.11
C LEU A 282 -0.57 -16.50 17.53
N TRP A 283 -0.14 -16.61 18.79
CA TRP A 283 0.39 -17.85 19.34
C TRP A 283 -0.64 -18.97 19.24
N GLU A 284 -1.85 -18.73 19.74
CA GLU A 284 -2.93 -19.73 19.73
C GLU A 284 -3.28 -20.19 18.32
N ALA A 285 -3.33 -19.26 17.36
CA ALA A 285 -3.73 -19.57 15.99
C ALA A 285 -2.64 -20.21 15.13
N THR A 286 -1.35 -20.04 15.47
CA THR A 286 -0.27 -20.34 14.49
C THR A 286 0.88 -21.17 15.02
N ALA A 287 1.13 -21.21 16.33
CA ALA A 287 2.33 -21.86 16.86
C ALA A 287 2.37 -23.37 16.58
N GLY A 288 1.24 -24.07 16.74
CA GLY A 288 1.17 -25.52 16.47
C GLY A 288 1.44 -25.87 15.01
N TYR A 289 0.91 -25.07 14.07
CA TYR A 289 1.19 -25.26 12.64
C TYR A 289 2.65 -24.97 12.31
N ARG A 290 3.21 -23.86 12.82
CA ARG A 290 4.59 -23.49 12.54
C ARG A 290 5.59 -24.50 13.11
N GLU A 291 5.34 -25.03 14.30
CA GLU A 291 6.16 -26.11 14.89
C GLU A 291 6.16 -27.36 14.01
N LYS A 292 4.97 -27.78 13.57
CA LYS A 292 4.79 -28.99 12.78
C LYS A 292 5.37 -28.88 11.37
N HIS A 293 5.30 -27.71 10.74
CA HIS A 293 5.54 -27.54 9.31
C HIS A 293 6.78 -26.73 8.94
N PHE A 294 7.27 -25.83 9.80
CA PHE A 294 8.38 -24.92 9.46
C PHE A 294 9.61 -25.10 10.33
N GLY A 295 9.46 -25.13 11.66
CA GLY A 295 10.61 -25.24 12.55
C GLY A 295 10.28 -24.91 13.99
N PRO A 296 11.30 -24.85 14.87
CA PRO A 296 11.11 -24.63 16.30
C PRO A 296 10.33 -23.36 16.62
N VAL A 297 9.44 -23.42 17.61
CA VAL A 297 8.69 -22.27 18.09
C VAL A 297 9.02 -21.98 19.56
N TYR A 298 9.28 -20.72 19.87
CA TYR A 298 9.57 -20.23 21.21
C TYR A 298 8.52 -19.18 21.59
N ARG A 299 8.20 -19.11 22.88
CA ARG A 299 7.19 -18.22 23.45
C ARG A 299 7.73 -17.59 24.71
N PHE A 300 7.80 -16.27 24.74
CA PHE A 300 8.09 -15.49 25.93
C PHE A 300 6.80 -14.84 26.43
N ALA A 301 6.26 -15.38 27.52
CA ALA A 301 5.01 -14.96 28.16
C ALA A 301 5.18 -14.97 29.70
N PRO A 302 6.04 -14.08 30.26
CA PRO A 302 6.41 -14.12 31.68
C PRO A 302 5.25 -13.90 32.66
N THR A 303 4.10 -13.42 32.17
CA THR A 303 2.89 -13.20 32.98
C THR A 303 1.89 -14.35 32.91
N ASP A 304 2.11 -15.36 32.06
CA ASP A 304 1.20 -16.50 31.91
C ASP A 304 0.95 -17.22 33.26
N PRO A 305 -0.30 -17.29 33.73
CA PRO A 305 -0.67 -17.96 34.99
C PRO A 305 -0.24 -19.42 35.10
N ALA A 306 -0.22 -20.14 33.99
CA ALA A 306 0.16 -21.54 33.93
C ALA A 306 1.68 -21.75 33.80
N GLY A 307 2.47 -20.67 33.69
CA GLY A 307 3.92 -20.77 33.50
C GLY A 307 4.32 -21.30 32.11
N ASN A 308 3.44 -21.14 31.11
CA ASN A 308 3.68 -21.56 29.75
C ASN A 308 4.60 -20.56 29.02
N THR A 309 5.86 -20.48 29.43
CA THR A 309 6.84 -19.59 28.78
C THR A 309 8.23 -20.20 28.77
N HIS A 310 8.93 -19.96 27.69
CA HIS A 310 10.37 -20.16 27.58
C HIS A 310 11.11 -19.01 28.29
N ALA A 311 12.38 -19.24 28.57
CA ALA A 311 13.27 -18.29 29.22
C ALA A 311 14.18 -17.59 28.20
N TYR A 312 14.51 -16.32 28.47
CA TYR A 312 15.48 -15.54 27.72
C TYR A 312 16.28 -14.63 28.64
N ASN A 313 17.60 -14.84 28.69
CA ASN A 313 18.52 -14.05 29.49
C ASN A 313 19.42 -13.19 28.59
N PRO A 314 19.31 -11.85 28.62
CA PRO A 314 20.13 -10.99 27.77
C PRO A 314 21.63 -11.09 28.04
N PHE A 315 22.03 -11.55 29.23
CA PHE A 315 23.43 -11.72 29.62
C PHE A 315 24.13 -12.90 28.94
N ASP A 316 23.38 -13.89 28.45
CA ASP A 316 23.95 -15.03 27.71
C ASP A 316 24.59 -14.58 26.38
N PHE A 317 24.26 -13.36 25.94
CA PHE A 317 24.75 -12.76 24.69
C PHE A 317 25.65 -11.53 24.92
N VAL A 318 26.08 -11.29 26.16
CA VAL A 318 27.12 -10.29 26.46
C VAL A 318 28.47 -10.90 26.12
N SER A 319 29.26 -10.18 25.32
CA SER A 319 30.59 -10.64 24.90
C SER A 319 31.53 -10.89 26.08
N ALA A 320 32.43 -11.86 25.95
CA ALA A 320 33.56 -12.02 26.86
C ALA A 320 34.67 -10.98 26.60
N ASP A 321 34.70 -10.37 25.41
CA ASP A 321 35.60 -9.27 25.10
C ASP A 321 35.19 -8.00 25.87
N PRO A 322 36.07 -7.39 26.67
CA PRO A 322 35.70 -6.28 27.55
C PRO A 322 35.14 -5.05 26.85
N ILE A 323 35.66 -4.72 25.68
CA ILE A 323 35.23 -3.54 24.92
C ILE A 323 33.83 -3.78 24.35
N GLN A 324 33.61 -4.95 23.74
CA GLN A 324 32.31 -5.31 23.21
C GLN A 324 31.26 -5.51 24.32
N ALA A 325 31.63 -6.09 25.46
CA ALA A 325 30.75 -6.24 26.60
C ALA A 325 30.24 -4.88 27.13
N ALA A 326 31.09 -3.86 27.15
CA ALA A 326 30.67 -2.49 27.50
C ALA A 326 29.57 -2.00 26.55
N VAL A 327 29.72 -2.22 25.24
CA VAL A 327 28.69 -1.89 24.24
C VAL A 327 27.39 -2.69 24.48
N ASP A 328 27.50 -3.98 24.81
CA ASP A 328 26.35 -4.85 25.06
C ASP A 328 25.61 -4.46 26.35
N CYS A 329 26.33 -4.10 27.42
CA CYS A 329 25.77 -3.62 28.68
C CYS A 329 25.15 -2.22 28.53
N GLU A 330 25.71 -1.34 27.70
CA GLU A 330 25.11 -0.04 27.37
C GLU A 330 23.79 -0.23 26.59
N LEU A 331 23.72 -1.24 25.73
CA LEU A 331 22.48 -1.63 25.08
C LEU A 331 21.43 -2.05 26.10
N ILE A 332 21.79 -2.91 27.06
CA ILE A 332 20.89 -3.33 28.15
C ILE A 332 20.39 -2.09 28.91
N ALA A 333 21.30 -1.22 29.35
CA ALA A 333 20.95 -0.05 30.13
C ALA A 333 20.01 0.92 29.38
N SER A 334 20.32 1.21 28.12
CA SER A 334 19.55 2.13 27.27
C SER A 334 18.17 1.61 26.84
N GLN A 335 17.94 0.29 26.87
CA GLN A 335 16.60 -0.27 26.60
C GLN A 335 15.74 -0.38 27.85
N ILE A 336 16.34 -0.65 29.01
CA ILE A 336 15.63 -0.64 30.29
C ILE A 336 15.21 0.79 30.66
N ILE A 337 16.12 1.76 30.50
CA ILE A 337 15.87 3.18 30.72
C ILE A 337 15.95 3.88 29.36
N ALA A 338 14.82 3.92 28.66
CA ALA A 338 14.74 4.51 27.34
C ALA A 338 14.99 6.04 27.37
N PRO A 339 15.62 6.64 26.36
CA PRO A 339 15.71 8.09 26.26
C PRO A 339 14.33 8.70 26.04
N ASP A 340 13.87 9.55 26.95
CA ASP A 340 12.65 10.33 26.79
C ASP A 340 13.01 11.78 26.42
N ALA A 341 12.88 12.12 25.14
CA ALA A 341 13.20 13.44 24.62
C ALA A 341 12.27 14.56 25.14
N GLY A 342 11.16 14.21 25.78
CA GLY A 342 10.23 15.14 26.44
C GLY A 342 10.08 14.88 27.95
N GLY A 343 10.92 14.03 28.53
CA GLY A 343 10.83 13.61 29.91
C GLY A 343 11.09 14.75 30.89
N LYS A 344 10.38 14.74 32.02
CA LYS A 344 10.50 15.77 33.07
C LYS A 344 11.87 15.76 33.77
N ASP A 345 12.58 14.63 33.74
CA ASP A 345 13.77 14.37 34.56
C ASP A 345 14.97 13.73 33.79
N PRO A 346 15.46 14.33 32.68
CA PRO A 346 16.50 13.70 31.84
C PRO A 346 17.82 13.43 32.56
N PHE A 347 18.15 14.25 33.57
CA PHE A 347 19.35 14.08 34.39
C PHE A 347 19.31 12.77 35.19
N TRP A 348 18.18 12.47 35.84
CA TRP A 348 18.01 11.30 36.69
C TRP A 348 17.98 10.00 35.88
N ASP A 349 17.30 10.00 34.74
CA ASP A 349 17.28 8.85 33.83
C ASP A 349 18.68 8.55 33.24
N ASN A 350 19.44 9.59 32.89
CA ASN A 350 20.81 9.40 32.39
C ASN A 350 21.72 8.80 33.46
N ARG A 351 21.68 9.33 34.69
CA ARG A 351 22.44 8.76 35.81
C ARG A 351 22.01 7.33 36.15
N GLY A 352 20.72 7.05 36.13
CA GLY A 352 20.20 5.69 36.31
C GLY A 352 20.73 4.73 35.25
N ARG A 353 20.88 5.19 34.01
CA ARG A 353 21.46 4.41 32.90
C ARG A 353 22.94 4.12 33.13
N ASP A 354 23.72 5.11 33.54
CA ASP A 354 25.15 4.95 33.87
C ASP A 354 25.36 3.88 34.95
N TYR A 355 24.49 3.86 35.96
CA TYR A 355 24.55 2.88 37.04
C TYR A 355 24.13 1.50 36.59
N LEU A 356 23.05 1.42 35.81
CA LEU A 356 22.61 0.16 35.24
C LEU A 356 23.69 -0.47 34.35
N PHE A 357 24.36 0.34 33.51
CA PHE A 357 25.53 -0.04 32.73
C PHE A 357 26.65 -0.59 33.63
N THR A 358 26.98 0.15 34.69
CA THR A 358 28.06 -0.19 35.64
C THR A 358 27.81 -1.52 36.33
N PHE A 359 26.61 -1.73 36.87
CA PHE A 359 26.26 -2.97 37.56
C PHE A 359 26.05 -4.13 36.58
N ALA A 360 25.54 -3.89 35.37
CA ALA A 360 25.48 -4.91 34.34
C ALA A 360 26.89 -5.43 33.99
N LEU A 361 27.89 -4.54 33.83
CA LEU A 361 29.28 -4.97 33.61
C LEU A 361 29.85 -5.76 34.79
N ALA A 362 29.58 -5.31 36.02
CA ALA A 362 30.00 -6.04 37.21
C ALA A 362 29.42 -7.46 37.25
N VAL A 363 28.12 -7.60 36.94
CA VAL A 363 27.45 -8.89 36.84
C VAL A 363 28.08 -9.74 35.74
N ALA A 364 28.26 -9.20 34.53
CA ALA A 364 28.80 -9.93 33.38
C ALA A 364 30.19 -10.52 33.66
N PHE A 365 31.10 -9.75 34.27
CA PHE A 365 32.49 -10.20 34.47
C PHE A 365 32.76 -10.94 35.76
N SER A 366 31.92 -10.76 36.77
CA SER A 366 32.33 -11.12 38.13
C SER A 366 31.40 -12.11 38.80
N GLU A 367 30.16 -12.21 38.34
CA GLU A 367 29.23 -13.20 38.85
C GLU A 367 29.44 -14.55 38.12
N PRO A 368 29.18 -15.67 38.81
CA PRO A 368 29.14 -16.98 38.16
C PRO A 368 28.00 -17.00 37.13
N ALA A 369 28.10 -17.88 36.13
CA ALA A 369 27.22 -17.89 34.96
C ALA A 369 25.72 -17.91 35.34
N GLU A 370 25.36 -18.68 36.36
CA GLU A 370 23.98 -18.85 36.87
C GLU A 370 23.41 -17.56 37.49
N ARG A 371 24.28 -16.64 37.90
CA ARG A 371 23.92 -15.34 38.47
C ARG A 371 24.07 -14.19 37.48
N ARG A 372 24.47 -14.43 36.23
CA ARG A 372 24.58 -13.39 35.20
C ARG A 372 23.21 -13.07 34.63
N ASN A 373 22.39 -12.30 35.33
CA ASN A 373 21.04 -11.94 34.90
C ASN A 373 20.58 -10.60 35.51
N LEU A 374 19.46 -10.07 34.99
CA LEU A 374 18.90 -8.79 35.46
C LEU A 374 18.42 -8.82 36.91
N ALA A 375 18.07 -9.99 37.45
CA ALA A 375 17.69 -10.11 38.85
C ALA A 375 18.88 -9.85 39.78
N THR A 376 20.08 -10.32 39.43
CA THR A 376 21.32 -10.02 40.16
C THR A 376 21.71 -8.55 40.05
N VAL A 377 21.50 -7.92 38.88
CA VAL A 377 21.70 -6.47 38.73
C VAL A 377 20.79 -5.69 39.69
N MET A 378 19.51 -6.09 39.79
CA MET A 378 18.57 -5.49 40.73
C MET A 378 18.99 -5.71 42.19
N GLU A 379 19.51 -6.90 42.54
CA GLU A 379 20.06 -7.18 43.87
C GLU A 379 21.23 -6.24 44.22
N MET A 380 22.14 -5.98 43.27
CA MET A 380 23.24 -5.03 43.46
C MET A 380 22.73 -3.59 43.62
N LEU A 381 21.69 -3.21 42.87
CA LEU A 381 21.05 -1.90 43.00
C LEU A 381 20.27 -1.76 44.31
N ALA A 382 19.77 -2.85 44.90
CA ALA A 382 18.94 -2.85 46.11
C ALA A 382 19.73 -2.78 47.43
N VAL A 383 21.07 -2.85 47.40
CA VAL A 383 21.90 -2.73 48.60
C VAL A 383 21.60 -1.37 49.28
N PRO A 384 21.13 -1.36 50.54
CA PRO A 384 20.84 -0.12 51.26
C PRO A 384 22.15 0.62 51.48
N VAL A 385 22.21 1.87 51.03
CA VAL A 385 23.34 2.74 51.31
C VAL A 385 22.99 3.63 52.49
N ASN A 386 22.87 3.02 53.68
CA ASN A 386 22.58 3.78 54.89
C ASN A 386 23.82 4.59 55.29
N PHE A 387 23.69 5.93 55.29
CA PHE A 387 24.65 6.87 55.85
C PHE A 387 24.07 7.55 57.09
N PRO A 388 24.45 7.16 58.31
CA PRO A 388 24.30 8.04 59.46
C PRO A 388 25.28 9.22 59.31
N ASP A 389 24.75 10.42 59.05
CA ASP A 389 25.38 11.71 59.33
C ASP A 389 26.77 11.99 58.74
N GLY A 390 27.05 11.47 57.55
CA GLY A 390 28.22 11.87 56.75
C GLY A 390 29.55 11.36 57.30
N VAL A 391 29.52 10.45 58.27
CA VAL A 391 30.69 9.71 58.74
C VAL A 391 30.55 8.27 58.29
N ALA A 392 31.50 7.79 57.48
CA ALA A 392 31.63 6.37 57.19
C ALA A 392 31.94 5.63 58.51
N ASP A 393 30.91 5.20 59.21
CA ASP A 393 31.01 4.53 60.50
C ASP A 393 31.40 3.05 60.34
N ALA A 394 31.56 2.36 61.47
CA ALA A 394 31.87 0.92 61.46
C ALA A 394 30.79 0.09 60.76
N ALA A 395 29.53 0.54 60.74
CA ALA A 395 28.44 -0.16 60.06
C ALA A 395 28.54 -0.02 58.53
N TYR A 396 28.97 1.14 58.01
CA TYR A 396 29.27 1.33 56.58
C TYR A 396 30.43 0.43 56.11
N TRP A 397 31.55 0.43 56.84
CA TRP A 397 32.71 -0.41 56.48
C TRP A 397 32.43 -1.92 56.63
N ALA A 398 31.48 -2.29 57.48
CA ALA A 398 30.96 -3.65 57.60
C ALA A 398 29.89 -4.01 56.56
N SER A 399 29.32 -3.03 55.85
CA SER A 399 28.28 -3.25 54.83
C SER A 399 28.85 -3.87 53.54
N PRO A 400 28.00 -4.38 52.63
CA PRO A 400 28.45 -4.86 51.31
C PRO A 400 28.98 -3.75 50.38
N THR A 401 28.69 -2.48 50.66
CA THR A 401 28.92 -1.34 49.76
C THR A 401 30.41 -1.09 49.45
N PRO A 402 31.33 -1.00 50.43
CA PRO A 402 32.76 -0.80 50.14
C PRO A 402 33.36 -1.93 49.29
N LYS A 403 32.93 -3.18 49.52
CA LYS A 403 33.38 -4.33 48.73
C LYS A 403 32.91 -4.24 47.28
N LEU A 404 31.66 -3.80 47.07
CA LEU A 404 31.11 -3.56 45.74
C LEU A 404 31.88 -2.45 45.02
N MET A 405 32.19 -1.33 45.69
CA MET A 405 32.95 -0.22 45.09
C MET A 405 34.39 -0.61 44.74
N ALA A 406 35.06 -1.33 45.65
CA ALA A 406 36.40 -1.86 45.39
C ALA A 406 36.39 -2.82 44.18
N ARG A 407 35.36 -3.67 44.06
CA ARG A 407 35.17 -4.56 42.90
C ARG A 407 34.98 -3.77 41.61
N LEU A 408 34.13 -2.75 41.59
CA LEU A 408 33.92 -1.90 40.40
C LEU A 408 35.22 -1.20 39.95
N LYS A 409 35.96 -0.61 40.89
CA LYS A 409 37.25 0.03 40.61
C LYS A 409 38.29 -0.97 40.08
N ALA A 410 38.36 -2.16 40.67
CA ALA A 410 39.26 -3.21 40.23
C ALA A 410 38.93 -3.70 38.81
N LEU A 411 37.64 -3.86 38.48
CA LEU A 411 37.19 -4.21 37.12
C LEU A 411 37.56 -3.11 36.12
N ALA A 412 37.31 -1.85 36.47
CA ALA A 412 37.62 -0.71 35.62
C ALA A 412 39.11 -0.64 35.27
N GLN A 413 39.98 -0.87 36.27
CA GLN A 413 41.43 -0.91 36.10
C GLN A 413 41.88 -2.14 35.29
N HIS A 414 41.36 -3.33 35.63
CA HIS A 414 41.78 -4.58 35.01
C HIS A 414 41.44 -4.62 33.51
N TYR A 415 40.22 -4.19 33.16
CA TYR A 415 39.72 -4.24 31.79
C TYR A 415 39.94 -2.93 31.01
N ASN A 416 40.48 -1.90 31.65
CA ASN A 416 40.74 -0.58 31.07
C ASN A 416 39.51 0.00 30.34
N ILE A 417 38.37 0.06 31.04
CA ILE A 417 37.11 0.62 30.53
C ILE A 417 36.91 2.01 31.19
N PRO A 418 37.22 3.13 30.50
CA PRO A 418 37.19 4.46 31.12
C PRO A 418 35.82 4.84 31.67
N ALA A 419 34.75 4.56 30.91
CA ALA A 419 33.38 4.82 31.34
C ALA A 419 33.02 4.09 32.65
N LEU A 420 33.56 2.89 32.87
CA LEU A 420 33.35 2.14 34.12
C LEU A 420 34.13 2.79 35.28
N ALA A 421 35.34 3.30 35.03
CA ALA A 421 36.13 4.01 36.04
C ALA A 421 35.43 5.31 36.48
N ASP A 422 35.01 6.12 35.51
CA ASP A 422 34.32 7.38 35.73
C ASP A 422 33.00 7.16 36.48
N ASN A 423 32.22 6.15 36.05
CA ASN A 423 30.96 5.82 36.71
C ASN A 423 31.18 5.24 38.11
N ALA A 424 32.22 4.44 38.35
CA ALA A 424 32.53 3.94 39.69
C ALA A 424 32.85 5.08 40.67
N VAL A 425 33.58 6.12 40.22
CA VAL A 425 33.83 7.33 41.00
C VAL A 425 32.53 8.12 41.21
N ALA A 426 31.70 8.25 40.17
CA ALA A 426 30.43 8.96 40.26
C ALA A 426 29.43 8.25 41.19
N VAL A 427 29.40 6.92 41.19
CA VAL A 427 28.65 6.11 42.16
C VAL A 427 29.14 6.46 43.55
N GLU A 428 30.43 6.31 43.84
CA GLU A 428 31.02 6.59 45.16
C GLU A 428 30.80 8.04 45.63
N SER A 429 30.87 9.02 44.72
CA SER A 429 30.54 10.42 45.05
C SER A 429 29.07 10.59 45.42
N SER A 430 28.17 9.94 44.69
CA SER A 430 26.72 10.05 44.93
C SER A 430 26.29 9.34 46.21
N LEU A 431 27.07 8.34 46.64
CA LEU A 431 26.96 7.74 47.96
C LEU A 431 27.28 8.77 49.06
N ASN A 432 28.33 9.59 48.89
CA ASN A 432 28.70 10.61 49.89
C ASN A 432 27.68 11.77 50.02
N ASP A 433 26.94 12.08 48.96
CA ASP A 433 26.05 13.25 48.89
C ASP A 433 24.56 12.98 49.24
N ARG A 434 24.22 11.83 49.85
CA ARG A 434 22.82 11.42 50.18
C ARG A 434 21.83 11.52 49.01
N ILE A 435 22.25 11.22 47.79
CA ILE A 435 21.34 11.28 46.63
C ILE A 435 20.63 9.94 46.43
N ASP A 436 19.78 9.55 47.38
CA ASP A 436 18.89 8.37 47.28
C ASP A 436 18.09 8.35 45.96
N GLY A 437 17.75 9.55 45.45
CA GLY A 437 17.00 9.74 44.21
C GLY A 437 17.65 9.21 42.92
N VAL A 438 18.98 9.01 42.86
CA VAL A 438 19.62 8.47 41.64
C VAL A 438 19.41 6.96 41.50
N PHE A 439 19.62 6.20 42.59
CA PHE A 439 19.39 4.76 42.58
C PHE A 439 17.91 4.44 42.40
N ASP A 440 17.03 5.32 42.88
CA ASP A 440 15.58 5.18 42.72
C ASP A 440 15.14 5.21 41.25
N ALA A 441 15.82 5.98 40.39
CA ALA A 441 15.56 5.94 38.95
C ALA A 441 15.82 4.55 38.36
N ALA A 442 17.01 3.98 38.57
CA ALA A 442 17.34 2.64 38.08
C ALA A 442 16.46 1.53 38.71
N ARG A 443 16.21 1.62 40.03
CA ARG A 443 15.34 0.69 40.76
C ARG A 443 13.90 0.74 40.27
N ARG A 444 13.38 1.92 39.89
CA ARG A 444 12.01 2.07 39.36
C ARG A 444 11.80 1.18 38.14
N TYR A 445 12.71 1.22 37.16
CA TYR A 445 12.59 0.43 35.92
C TYR A 445 12.85 -1.07 36.12
N LEU A 446 13.64 -1.46 37.12
CA LEU A 446 13.91 -2.86 37.45
C LEU A 446 13.02 -3.44 38.58
N SER A 447 12.17 -2.62 39.20
CA SER A 447 11.29 -3.03 40.30
C SER A 447 10.35 -4.19 39.93
N ILE A 448 10.08 -4.39 38.64
CA ILE A 448 9.33 -5.53 38.14
C ILE A 448 9.98 -6.87 38.48
N PHE A 449 11.31 -6.95 38.52
CA PHE A 449 12.05 -8.15 38.90
C PHE A 449 11.95 -8.48 40.38
N SER A 450 11.73 -7.49 41.26
CA SER A 450 11.50 -7.78 42.68
C SER A 450 10.06 -8.21 42.94
N ARG A 451 9.12 -7.85 42.06
CA ARG A 451 7.68 -8.13 42.20
C ARG A 451 7.24 -9.41 41.49
N SER A 452 7.92 -9.82 40.41
CA SER A 452 7.51 -10.96 39.59
C SER A 452 8.52 -12.11 39.63
N VAL A 453 8.21 -13.13 40.44
CA VAL A 453 9.00 -14.38 40.50
C VAL A 453 9.03 -15.08 39.15
N ARG A 454 7.91 -15.04 38.40
CA ARG A 454 7.82 -15.64 37.06
C ARG A 454 8.72 -14.94 36.05
N LEU A 455 8.79 -13.60 36.07
CA LEU A 455 9.72 -12.87 35.22
C LEU A 455 11.17 -13.21 35.56
N ARG A 456 11.53 -13.27 36.85
CA ARG A 456 12.87 -13.67 37.28
C ARG A 456 13.25 -15.03 36.70
N ALA A 457 12.37 -16.03 36.83
CA ALA A 457 12.60 -17.37 36.30
C ALA A 457 12.67 -17.37 34.75
N ALA A 458 11.78 -16.64 34.08
CA ALA A 458 11.78 -16.50 32.62
C ALA A 458 12.97 -15.71 32.07
N MET A 459 13.77 -15.04 32.91
CA MET A 459 14.96 -14.29 32.48
C MET A 459 16.26 -14.78 33.12
N ALA A 460 16.24 -15.96 33.75
CA ALA A 460 17.40 -16.54 34.42
C ALA A 460 18.35 -17.27 33.46
N ARG A 461 17.85 -17.73 32.32
CA ARG A 461 18.59 -18.44 31.26
C ARG A 461 17.96 -18.18 29.90
N SER A 462 18.57 -18.67 28.82
CA SER A 462 17.98 -18.65 27.49
C SER A 462 17.66 -20.05 26.97
N ASP A 463 16.42 -20.27 26.52
CA ASP A 463 16.01 -21.49 25.83
C ASP A 463 16.21 -21.39 24.30
N TRP A 464 16.49 -20.18 23.78
CA TRP A 464 16.87 -19.94 22.38
C TRP A 464 17.93 -18.86 22.25
N THR A 465 18.59 -18.81 21.08
CA THR A 465 19.50 -17.73 20.71
C THR A 465 18.89 -16.90 19.57
N PRO A 466 19.17 -15.59 19.47
CA PRO A 466 18.74 -14.80 18.33
C PRO A 466 19.23 -15.35 16.99
N LEU A 467 20.42 -15.96 16.94
CA LEU A 467 21.00 -16.54 15.73
C LEU A 467 20.26 -17.80 15.25
N ALA A 468 19.49 -18.47 16.11
CA ALA A 468 18.65 -19.60 15.70
C ALA A 468 17.68 -19.24 14.56
N LEU A 469 17.21 -17.98 14.50
CA LEU A 469 16.38 -17.48 13.40
C LEU A 469 17.10 -17.52 12.03
N ARG A 470 18.43 -17.52 11.99
CA ARG A 470 19.23 -17.69 10.76
C ARG A 470 19.69 -19.11 10.55
N GLU A 471 20.15 -19.76 11.61
CA GLU A 471 20.77 -21.08 11.58
C GLU A 471 19.75 -22.19 11.33
N GLN A 472 18.50 -21.97 11.76
CA GLN A 472 17.39 -22.90 11.61
C GLN A 472 16.20 -22.17 10.95
N PRO A 473 16.21 -22.00 9.61
CA PRO A 473 15.12 -21.35 8.89
C PRO A 473 13.75 -21.95 9.25
N GLY A 474 12.75 -21.10 9.49
CA GLY A 474 11.42 -21.50 9.97
C GLY A 474 11.23 -21.32 11.47
N THR A 475 12.32 -21.11 12.22
CA THR A 475 12.27 -20.78 13.66
C THR A 475 11.37 -19.57 13.91
N THR A 476 10.56 -19.64 14.96
CA THR A 476 9.62 -18.57 15.31
C THR A 476 9.69 -18.21 16.77
N VAL A 477 9.82 -16.93 17.08
CA VAL A 477 9.81 -16.43 18.46
C VAL A 477 8.58 -15.55 18.64
N TYR A 478 7.74 -15.86 19.62
CA TYR A 478 6.57 -15.07 20.01
C TYR A 478 6.84 -14.36 21.34
N LEU A 479 6.64 -13.06 21.38
CA LEU A 479 6.56 -12.27 22.61
C LEU A 479 5.09 -12.03 22.92
N CYS A 480 4.55 -12.80 23.86
CA CYS A 480 3.13 -12.75 24.24
C CYS A 480 2.99 -12.02 25.57
N LEU A 481 2.46 -10.80 25.55
CA LEU A 481 2.18 -10.01 26.75
C LEU A 481 0.81 -9.37 26.58
N SER A 482 -0.09 -9.51 27.54
CA SER A 482 -1.40 -8.85 27.46
C SER A 482 -1.27 -7.33 27.41
N GLY A 483 -2.23 -6.66 26.79
CA GLY A 483 -2.29 -5.20 26.74
C GLY A 483 -2.19 -4.51 28.10
N ASP A 484 -2.76 -5.10 29.16
CA ASP A 484 -2.67 -4.56 30.53
C ASP A 484 -1.25 -4.65 31.13
N ASP A 485 -0.44 -5.60 30.63
CA ASP A 485 0.93 -5.83 31.11
C ASP A 485 1.96 -5.04 30.29
N ILE A 486 1.64 -4.70 29.04
CA ILE A 486 2.65 -4.21 28.10
C ILE A 486 3.35 -2.94 28.62
N ASP A 487 2.62 -2.01 29.25
CA ASP A 487 3.22 -0.79 29.82
C ASP A 487 4.28 -1.10 30.88
N THR A 488 4.05 -2.15 31.68
CA THR A 488 4.98 -2.58 32.74
C THR A 488 6.19 -3.33 32.18
N TYR A 489 5.99 -4.17 31.15
CA TYR A 489 7.02 -5.04 30.59
C TYR A 489 7.69 -4.48 29.32
N THR A 490 7.26 -3.32 28.82
CA THR A 490 7.81 -2.65 27.62
C THR A 490 9.34 -2.58 27.61
N PRO A 491 10.03 -2.20 28.71
CA PRO A 491 11.49 -2.17 28.73
C PRO A 491 12.14 -3.52 28.41
N ILE A 492 11.53 -4.62 28.86
CA ILE A 492 12.00 -6.00 28.60
C ILE A 492 11.76 -6.37 27.14
N VAL A 493 10.56 -6.08 26.62
CA VAL A 493 10.21 -6.34 25.22
C VAL A 493 11.17 -5.61 24.28
N ARG A 494 11.43 -4.33 24.57
CA ARG A 494 12.38 -3.49 23.83
C ARG A 494 13.76 -4.10 23.84
N LEU A 495 14.23 -4.55 25.01
CA LEU A 495 15.54 -5.20 25.15
C LEU A 495 15.65 -6.45 24.27
N ILE A 496 14.65 -7.34 24.33
CA ILE A 496 14.66 -8.57 23.54
C ILE A 496 14.65 -8.25 22.04
N ILE A 497 13.74 -7.39 21.57
CA ILE A 497 13.68 -6.97 20.16
C ILE A 497 15.00 -6.34 19.70
N GLN A 498 15.55 -5.43 20.51
CA GLN A 498 16.78 -4.70 20.18
C GLN A 498 18.00 -5.62 20.11
N GLN A 499 18.10 -6.59 21.03
CA GLN A 499 19.20 -7.56 21.03
C GLN A 499 19.10 -8.50 19.83
N HIS A 500 17.89 -8.97 19.50
CA HIS A 500 17.65 -9.77 18.29
C HIS A 500 18.00 -8.99 17.02
N ALA A 501 17.51 -7.75 16.91
CA ALA A 501 17.82 -6.87 15.79
C ALA A 501 19.33 -6.69 15.58
N ASN A 502 20.08 -6.41 16.64
CA ASN A 502 21.52 -6.15 16.56
C ASN A 502 22.33 -7.40 16.17
N LEU A 503 22.09 -8.53 16.83
CA LEU A 503 22.82 -9.76 16.55
C LEU A 503 22.51 -10.28 15.14
N LEU A 504 21.25 -10.22 14.73
CA LEU A 504 20.87 -10.60 13.39
C LEU A 504 21.42 -9.66 12.32
N LEU A 505 21.56 -8.36 12.58
CA LEU A 505 22.20 -7.43 11.64
C LEU A 505 23.70 -7.70 11.47
N ARG A 506 24.40 -8.10 12.54
CA ARG A 506 25.85 -8.36 12.53
C ARG A 506 26.21 -9.66 11.81
N HIS A 507 25.37 -10.69 11.93
CA HIS A 507 25.63 -12.01 11.35
C HIS A 507 24.70 -12.25 10.17
N THR A 508 25.18 -12.13 8.93
CA THR A 508 24.32 -12.22 7.73
C THR A 508 24.34 -13.58 7.02
N VAL A 509 24.93 -14.61 7.64
CA VAL A 509 25.09 -15.94 7.03
C VAL A 509 23.79 -16.76 7.14
N GLY A 510 23.45 -17.53 6.09
CA GLY A 510 22.67 -18.77 6.26
C GLY A 510 21.25 -18.84 5.68
N SER A 511 20.48 -17.75 5.56
CA SER A 511 19.09 -17.83 5.08
C SER A 511 18.86 -17.17 3.73
N ARG A 512 18.26 -17.92 2.79
CA ARG A 512 17.77 -17.40 1.49
C ARG A 512 16.53 -16.51 1.66
N LEU A 513 15.71 -16.78 2.68
CA LEU A 513 14.46 -16.08 2.96
C LEU A 513 14.64 -15.01 4.04
N PRO A 514 13.94 -13.86 3.96
CA PRO A 514 13.95 -12.85 5.01
C PRO A 514 13.51 -13.36 6.38
N ILE A 515 14.17 -12.95 7.45
CA ILE A 515 13.58 -13.06 8.79
C ILE A 515 12.56 -11.93 8.91
N THR A 516 11.29 -12.26 9.11
CA THR A 516 10.21 -11.27 9.15
C THR A 516 9.78 -10.98 10.59
N PHE A 517 9.86 -9.71 10.99
CA PHE A 517 9.40 -9.23 12.29
C PHE A 517 7.96 -8.74 12.16
N PHE A 518 7.01 -9.46 12.72
CA PHE A 518 5.60 -9.06 12.81
C PHE A 518 5.40 -8.34 14.14
N LEU A 519 5.36 -7.01 14.10
CA LEU A 519 5.26 -6.19 15.32
C LEU A 519 3.84 -5.65 15.45
N ASP A 520 2.97 -6.44 16.10
CA ASP A 520 1.61 -6.01 16.40
C ASP A 520 1.60 -4.88 17.43
N GLU A 521 0.69 -3.91 17.28
CA GLU A 521 0.58 -2.74 18.16
C GLU A 521 1.94 -2.04 18.43
N PHE A 522 2.81 -1.98 17.43
CA PHE A 522 4.19 -1.52 17.60
C PHE A 522 4.35 -0.15 18.28
N PRO A 523 3.43 0.84 18.14
CA PRO A 523 3.60 2.13 18.81
C PRO A 523 3.60 2.04 20.34
N GLN A 524 3.01 0.96 20.91
CA GLN A 524 3.03 0.71 22.35
C GLN A 524 4.44 0.50 22.91
N LEU A 525 5.40 0.08 22.07
CA LEU A 525 6.81 -0.07 22.46
C LEU A 525 7.53 1.27 22.70
N GLY A 526 6.88 2.38 22.35
CA GLY A 526 7.48 3.70 22.39
C GLY A 526 8.51 3.91 21.26
N ASN A 527 9.32 4.96 21.41
CA ASN A 527 10.34 5.30 20.42
C ASN A 527 11.51 4.32 20.47
N MET A 528 11.72 3.55 19.41
CA MET A 528 12.83 2.60 19.27
C MET A 528 13.75 2.95 18.10
N ALA A 529 14.95 3.43 18.41
CA ALA A 529 15.95 3.75 17.39
C ALA A 529 16.41 2.53 16.57
N SER A 530 16.33 1.32 17.13
CA SER A 530 16.59 0.07 16.38
C SER A 530 15.66 -0.15 15.22
N ILE A 531 14.37 0.12 15.42
CA ILE A 531 13.35 -0.09 14.39
C ILE A 531 13.62 0.83 13.21
N LEU A 532 13.96 2.10 13.47
CA LEU A 532 14.39 3.04 12.43
C LEU A 532 15.63 2.53 11.68
N ARG A 533 16.66 2.06 12.40
CA ARG A 533 17.85 1.47 11.77
C ARG A 533 17.51 0.22 10.94
N LEU A 534 16.63 -0.65 11.42
CA LEU A 534 16.20 -1.84 10.68
C LEU A 534 15.42 -1.48 9.41
N LEU A 535 14.63 -0.41 9.42
CA LEU A 535 13.99 0.10 8.21
C LEU A 535 15.01 0.53 7.15
N ASP A 536 16.11 1.17 7.59
CA ASP A 536 17.12 1.70 6.68
C ASP A 536 18.07 0.64 6.11
N VAL A 537 18.58 -0.27 6.97
CA VAL A 537 19.64 -1.22 6.59
C VAL A 537 19.24 -2.69 6.65
N GLY A 538 18.07 -3.02 7.21
CA GLY A 538 17.64 -4.41 7.45
C GLY A 538 17.53 -5.25 6.19
N ARG A 539 17.12 -4.65 5.07
CA ARG A 539 17.01 -5.30 3.76
C ARG A 539 18.30 -6.02 3.36
N GLY A 540 19.46 -5.34 3.51
CA GLY A 540 20.76 -5.90 3.15
C GLY A 540 21.15 -7.13 3.98
N ALA A 541 20.61 -7.22 5.19
CA ALA A 541 20.77 -8.35 6.09
C ALA A 541 19.62 -9.37 5.99
N LYS A 542 18.69 -9.27 5.02
CA LYS A 542 17.49 -10.13 4.95
C LYS A 542 16.64 -10.04 6.22
N LEU A 543 16.53 -8.85 6.81
CA LEU A 543 15.61 -8.55 7.90
C LEU A 543 14.50 -7.65 7.36
N ARG A 544 13.26 -8.09 7.53
CA ARG A 544 12.07 -7.41 7.02
C ARG A 544 11.15 -7.11 8.19
N LEU A 545 10.76 -5.85 8.38
CA LEU A 545 9.76 -5.48 9.37
C LEU A 545 8.37 -5.47 8.73
N TRP A 546 7.36 -5.94 9.46
CA TRP A 546 5.97 -5.62 9.20
C TRP A 546 5.37 -5.00 10.45
N LEU A 547 5.20 -3.69 10.39
CA LEU A 547 4.75 -2.86 11.50
C LEU A 547 3.22 -2.73 11.46
N PHE A 548 2.54 -2.87 12.59
CA PHE A 548 1.09 -2.68 12.69
C PHE A 548 0.75 -1.58 13.70
N ALA A 549 -0.02 -0.59 13.26
CA ALA A 549 -0.48 0.53 14.07
C ALA A 549 -1.98 0.72 13.90
N GLN A 550 -2.65 1.27 14.92
CA GLN A 550 -4.10 1.46 14.87
C GLN A 550 -4.49 2.66 14.01
N TYR A 551 -3.77 3.78 14.16
CA TYR A 551 -4.03 5.02 13.44
C TYR A 551 -2.75 5.86 13.35
N LEU A 552 -2.72 6.84 12.44
CA LEU A 552 -1.54 7.69 12.22
C LEU A 552 -1.18 8.57 13.41
N GLY A 553 -2.19 9.06 14.15
CA GLY A 553 -1.99 9.87 15.36
C GLY A 553 -1.07 9.17 16.36
N GLN A 554 -1.30 7.89 16.64
CA GLN A 554 -0.50 7.08 17.56
C GLN A 554 0.98 7.09 17.17
N LEU A 555 1.28 6.97 15.87
CA LEU A 555 2.65 7.02 15.36
C LEU A 555 3.30 8.39 15.55
N ARG A 556 2.53 9.45 15.30
CA ARG A 556 2.98 10.83 15.45
C ARG A 556 3.21 11.20 16.91
N ASP A 557 2.39 10.67 17.82
CA ASP A 557 2.56 10.86 19.25
C ASP A 557 3.84 10.15 19.74
N THR A 558 4.11 8.93 19.26
CA THR A 558 5.31 8.16 19.68
C THR A 558 6.62 8.63 19.03
N TYR A 559 6.60 8.97 17.72
CA TYR A 559 7.81 9.25 16.94
C TYR A 559 7.96 10.74 16.57
N GLY A 560 6.99 11.59 16.90
CA GLY A 560 7.01 13.01 16.59
C GLY A 560 7.27 13.28 15.12
N LYS A 561 8.21 14.20 14.83
CA LYS A 561 8.62 14.57 13.46
C LYS A 561 9.15 13.41 12.62
N ARG A 562 9.54 12.29 13.24
CA ARG A 562 10.10 11.11 12.53
C ARG A 562 9.01 10.13 12.07
N ALA A 563 7.76 10.28 12.51
CA ALA A 563 6.68 9.34 12.21
C ALA A 563 6.42 9.19 10.70
N ASP A 564 6.30 10.30 9.99
CA ASP A 564 6.08 10.28 8.54
C ASP A 564 7.30 9.68 7.80
N GLY A 565 8.51 9.92 8.30
CA GLY A 565 9.74 9.29 7.79
C GLY A 565 9.73 7.76 7.96
N LEU A 566 9.32 7.28 9.13
CA LEU A 566 9.14 5.86 9.41
C LEU A 566 8.13 5.22 8.45
N ILE A 567 6.97 5.85 8.27
CA ILE A 567 5.93 5.35 7.35
C ILE A 567 6.46 5.31 5.91
N ASN A 568 7.16 6.35 5.47
CA ASN A 568 7.67 6.47 4.10
C ASN A 568 8.89 5.58 3.80
N ALA A 569 9.61 5.15 4.84
CA ALA A 569 10.67 4.15 4.74
C ALA A 569 10.10 2.75 4.43
N CYS A 570 8.87 2.46 4.84
CA CYS A 570 8.18 1.22 4.48
C CYS A 570 7.81 1.22 2.99
N ARG A 571 8.20 0.15 2.29
CA ARG A 571 8.00 -0.02 0.85
C ARG A 571 6.53 -0.19 0.50
N VAL A 572 5.82 -0.97 1.31
CA VAL A 572 4.39 -1.25 1.18
C VAL A 572 3.67 -0.66 2.39
N ARG A 573 2.64 0.14 2.13
CA ARG A 573 1.79 0.78 3.15
C ARG A 573 0.36 0.35 2.93
N SER A 574 -0.21 -0.37 3.88
CA SER A 574 -1.60 -0.84 3.85
C SER A 574 -2.47 -0.01 4.79
N PHE A 575 -3.66 0.37 4.33
CA PHE A 575 -4.66 1.09 5.12
C PHE A 575 -5.97 0.31 5.10
N MET A 576 -6.54 0.04 6.28
CA MET A 576 -7.82 -0.65 6.43
C MET A 576 -8.77 0.22 7.24
N GLN A 577 -9.92 0.58 6.65
CA GLN A 577 -10.87 1.52 7.26
C GLN A 577 -10.17 2.77 7.82
N PRO A 578 -9.51 3.56 6.96
CA PRO A 578 -8.75 4.72 7.41
C PRO A 578 -9.67 5.70 8.15
N ASP A 579 -9.16 6.28 9.24
CA ASP A 579 -9.79 7.40 9.92
C ASP A 579 -9.58 8.71 9.15
N ASN A 580 -10.09 9.83 9.66
CA ASN A 580 -9.96 11.12 8.98
C ASN A 580 -8.49 11.54 8.76
N GLN A 581 -7.60 11.24 9.71
CA GLN A 581 -6.18 11.56 9.57
C GLN A 581 -5.53 10.69 8.49
N ALA A 582 -5.79 9.39 8.47
CA ALA A 582 -5.29 8.46 7.47
C ALA A 582 -5.85 8.78 6.08
N ALA A 583 -7.14 9.08 5.96
CA ALA A 583 -7.77 9.46 4.71
C ALA A 583 -7.18 10.77 4.15
N SER A 584 -6.99 11.78 5.00
CA SER A 584 -6.35 13.04 4.61
C SER A 584 -4.87 12.89 4.23
N PHE A 585 -4.16 11.96 4.88
CA PHE A 585 -2.78 11.62 4.53
C PHE A 585 -2.70 10.86 3.21
N LEU A 586 -3.67 9.97 2.95
CA LEU A 586 -3.67 9.04 1.83
C LEU A 586 -4.17 9.68 0.53
N ALA A 587 -5.25 10.46 0.56
CA ALA A 587 -5.89 10.99 -0.65
C ALA A 587 -4.92 11.74 -1.59
N PRO A 588 -4.01 12.62 -1.11
CA PRO A 588 -3.01 13.27 -1.97
C PRO A 588 -2.02 12.28 -2.61
N GLN A 589 -1.72 11.17 -1.94
CA GLN A 589 -0.79 10.13 -2.42
C GLN A 589 -1.42 9.20 -3.45
N LEU A 590 -2.75 9.07 -3.45
CA LEU A 590 -3.48 8.35 -4.50
C LEU A 590 -3.47 9.11 -5.84
N GLY A 591 -3.17 10.41 -5.78
CA GLY A 591 -3.07 11.29 -6.94
C GLY A 591 -4.42 11.77 -7.46
N THR A 592 -4.44 12.28 -8.68
CA THR A 592 -5.61 12.99 -9.24
C THR A 592 -5.99 12.42 -10.59
N VAL A 593 -7.30 12.41 -10.84
CA VAL A 593 -7.94 12.14 -12.11
C VAL A 593 -8.42 13.44 -12.73
N VAL A 594 -8.19 13.58 -14.03
CA VAL A 594 -8.59 14.72 -14.85
C VAL A 594 -9.66 14.26 -15.81
N HIS A 595 -10.83 14.88 -15.75
CA HIS A 595 -11.90 14.58 -16.67
C HIS A 595 -11.55 15.11 -18.07
N LEU A 596 -11.55 14.23 -19.06
CA LEU A 596 -11.07 14.48 -20.42
C LEU A 596 -11.77 15.65 -21.14
N PHE A 597 -13.03 15.91 -20.84
CA PHE A 597 -13.86 16.89 -21.56
C PHE A 597 -14.03 18.21 -20.82
N SER A 598 -14.25 18.16 -19.51
CA SER A 598 -14.39 19.38 -18.69
C SER A 598 -13.06 19.94 -18.21
N GLY A 599 -11.97 19.15 -18.28
CA GLY A 599 -10.69 19.49 -17.66
C GLY A 599 -10.72 19.50 -16.13
N GLU A 600 -11.85 19.13 -15.52
CA GLU A 600 -12.05 19.12 -14.08
C GLU A 600 -11.11 18.11 -13.43
N LYS A 601 -10.33 18.56 -12.45
CA LYS A 601 -9.39 17.71 -11.69
C LYS A 601 -10.03 17.32 -10.36
N LYS A 602 -9.99 16.04 -10.02
CA LYS A 602 -10.45 15.50 -8.73
C LYS A 602 -9.43 14.51 -8.18
N PRO A 603 -9.35 14.30 -6.86
CA PRO A 603 -8.64 13.17 -6.27
C PRO A 603 -9.13 11.83 -6.84
N LEU A 604 -8.26 10.83 -6.89
CA LEU A 604 -8.66 9.46 -7.28
C LEU A 604 -9.73 8.88 -6.34
N ALA A 605 -9.65 9.23 -5.06
CA ALA A 605 -10.67 8.98 -4.05
C ALA A 605 -10.66 10.11 -3.03
N GLU A 606 -11.83 10.63 -2.69
CA GLU A 606 -11.99 11.69 -1.71
C GLU A 606 -11.84 11.13 -0.28
N PRO A 607 -11.34 11.92 0.70
CA PRO A 607 -11.17 11.44 2.08
C PRO A 607 -12.44 10.82 2.68
N TYR A 608 -13.62 11.41 2.42
CA TYR A 608 -14.89 10.90 2.93
C TYR A 608 -15.30 9.56 2.27
N GLU A 609 -14.88 9.31 1.03
CA GLU A 609 -15.12 8.04 0.35
C GLU A 609 -14.26 6.94 0.96
N LEU A 610 -12.98 7.22 1.22
CA LEU A 610 -12.03 6.29 1.83
C LEU A 610 -12.48 5.83 3.23
N MET A 611 -13.20 6.68 3.95
CA MET A 611 -13.81 6.37 5.25
C MET A 611 -15.17 5.67 5.13
N GLY A 612 -15.76 5.65 3.94
CA GLY A 612 -17.11 5.19 3.68
C GLY A 612 -17.24 3.67 3.52
N ARG A 613 -18.48 3.20 3.41
CA ARG A 613 -18.82 1.76 3.30
C ARG A 613 -18.16 1.07 2.11
N ALA A 614 -17.90 1.78 1.01
CA ALA A 614 -17.27 1.22 -0.18
C ALA A 614 -15.85 0.68 0.08
N TYR A 615 -15.17 1.20 1.11
CA TYR A 615 -13.81 0.80 1.48
C TYR A 615 -13.76 0.02 2.80
N ALA A 616 -14.92 -0.30 3.39
CA ALA A 616 -14.99 -0.97 4.70
C ALA A 616 -14.32 -2.36 4.69
N ASP A 617 -14.54 -3.12 3.62
CA ASP A 617 -14.00 -4.47 3.42
C ASP A 617 -12.76 -4.48 2.50
N LYS A 618 -12.18 -3.31 2.25
CA LYS A 618 -11.02 -3.14 1.38
C LYS A 618 -9.74 -2.90 2.19
N ILE A 619 -8.62 -3.18 1.53
CA ILE A 619 -7.27 -2.83 1.94
C ILE A 619 -6.73 -1.90 0.86
N ILE A 620 -6.45 -0.66 1.21
CA ILE A 620 -5.83 0.30 0.30
C ILE A 620 -4.33 0.17 0.45
N VAL A 621 -3.63 -0.20 -0.61
CA VAL A 621 -2.20 -0.45 -0.60
C VAL A 621 -1.50 0.59 -1.47
N THR A 622 -0.48 1.25 -0.91
CA THR A 622 0.41 2.10 -1.69
C THR A 622 1.84 1.55 -1.64
N ALA A 623 2.53 1.61 -2.77
CA ALA A 623 3.94 1.27 -2.86
C ALA A 623 4.68 2.24 -3.77
N ARG A 624 5.91 2.59 -3.42
CA ARG A 624 6.68 3.61 -4.14
C ARG A 624 6.92 3.18 -5.60
N GLY A 625 6.54 4.02 -6.56
CA GLY A 625 6.70 3.72 -7.99
C GLY A 625 5.67 2.74 -8.56
N HIS A 626 4.56 2.52 -7.86
CA HIS A 626 3.42 1.73 -8.34
C HIS A 626 2.12 2.52 -8.16
N ASP A 627 1.17 2.26 -9.06
CA ASP A 627 -0.22 2.71 -8.89
C ASP A 627 -0.79 2.15 -7.58
N PRO A 628 -1.65 2.91 -6.87
CA PRO A 628 -2.31 2.42 -5.67
C PRO A 628 -3.15 1.17 -5.98
N VAL A 629 -3.15 0.20 -5.07
CA VAL A 629 -3.85 -1.07 -5.25
C VAL A 629 -5.02 -1.14 -4.28
N LEU A 630 -6.17 -1.56 -4.76
CA LEU A 630 -7.33 -1.86 -3.91
C LEU A 630 -7.49 -3.38 -3.81
N LEU A 631 -7.43 -3.92 -2.60
CA LEU A 631 -7.53 -5.36 -2.34
C LEU A 631 -8.72 -5.67 -1.44
N ASP A 632 -9.24 -6.88 -1.53
CA ASP A 632 -10.25 -7.44 -0.64
C ASP A 632 -9.63 -8.08 0.59
N LYS A 633 -10.36 -7.96 1.71
CA LYS A 633 -10.06 -8.68 2.94
C LYS A 633 -10.56 -10.12 2.83
N ARG A 634 -9.74 -11.08 3.26
CA ARG A 634 -10.18 -12.42 3.64
C ARG A 634 -9.64 -12.76 5.00
N TYR A 635 -10.49 -13.38 5.81
CA TYR A 635 -10.19 -13.66 7.20
C TYR A 635 -9.68 -15.09 7.36
N ALA A 636 -8.60 -15.25 8.11
CA ALA A 636 -7.93 -16.53 8.30
C ALA A 636 -8.85 -17.63 8.85
N TYR A 637 -9.76 -17.31 9.78
CA TYR A 637 -10.70 -18.30 10.32
C TYR A 637 -11.59 -18.98 9.27
N ARG A 638 -11.72 -18.42 8.05
CA ARG A 638 -12.46 -19.04 6.94
C ARG A 638 -11.57 -19.90 6.05
N ASP A 639 -10.38 -19.39 5.73
CA ASP A 639 -9.52 -19.96 4.70
C ASP A 639 -8.44 -20.90 5.28
N PHE A 640 -8.17 -20.82 6.59
CA PHE A 640 -7.09 -21.54 7.29
C PHE A 640 -7.59 -22.22 8.59
N ALA A 641 -8.85 -22.62 8.64
CA ALA A 641 -9.46 -23.17 9.85
C ALA A 641 -8.77 -24.45 10.34
N ASP A 642 -8.33 -25.31 9.41
CA ASP A 642 -7.68 -26.58 9.73
C ASP A 642 -6.26 -26.36 10.26
N GLU A 643 -5.52 -25.40 9.67
CA GLU A 643 -4.18 -25.01 10.11
C GLU A 643 -4.21 -24.39 11.50
N MET A 644 -5.22 -23.54 11.77
CA MET A 644 -5.44 -22.89 13.06
C MET A 644 -5.92 -23.85 14.16
N ALA A 645 -6.42 -25.04 13.79
CA ALA A 645 -6.90 -26.02 14.77
C ALA A 645 -5.75 -26.78 15.47
N LEU A 646 -4.52 -26.68 14.98
CA LEU A 646 -3.35 -27.32 15.60
C LEU A 646 -2.99 -26.62 16.91
N SER A 647 -3.19 -27.32 18.03
CA SER A 647 -2.91 -26.78 19.36
C SER A 647 -1.45 -26.35 19.51
N PRO A 648 -1.17 -25.20 20.13
CA PRO A 648 0.18 -24.79 20.46
C PRO A 648 0.92 -25.79 21.35
N PRO A 649 2.26 -25.85 21.28
CA PRO A 649 3.04 -26.69 22.17
C PRO A 649 2.88 -26.25 23.62
N ARG A 650 2.80 -27.24 24.52
CA ARG A 650 2.77 -26.99 25.97
C ARG A 650 4.19 -26.79 26.48
N ILE A 651 4.47 -25.58 26.96
CA ILE A 651 5.76 -25.20 27.51
C ILE A 651 5.66 -25.29 29.03
N ARG A 652 6.62 -25.94 29.70
CA ARG A 652 6.70 -25.89 31.17
C ARG A 652 8.00 -25.21 31.55
N LEU A 653 7.89 -24.05 32.18
CA LEU A 653 9.04 -23.47 32.87
C LEU A 653 9.49 -24.45 33.95
N SER A 654 10.73 -24.93 33.86
CA SER A 654 11.32 -25.74 34.92
C SER A 654 11.25 -24.94 36.22
N GLN A 655 10.54 -25.47 37.23
CA GLN A 655 10.42 -24.83 38.56
C GLN A 655 11.75 -24.80 39.35
N GLN A 656 12.86 -25.23 38.74
CA GLN A 656 14.19 -25.09 39.26
C GLN A 656 14.82 -23.81 38.67
N ALA A 657 14.68 -22.71 39.39
CA ALA A 657 15.49 -21.50 39.25
C ALA A 657 15.76 -20.96 40.65
#